data_AF-A0A9P3G3F0-F1
#
_entry.id   AF-A0A9P3G3F0-F1
#
_cell.length_a   1.000
_cell.length_b   1.000
_cell.length_c   1.000
_cell.angle_alpha   90.00
_cell.angle_beta   90.00
_cell.angle_gamma   90.00
#
_symmetry.space_group_name_H-M   'P 1'
#
loop_
_entity.id
_entity.type
_entity.pdbx_description
1 polymer ?
#
loop_
_entity_poly.entity_id
_entity_poly.type
_entity_poly.pdbx_seq_one_letter_code
_entity_poly.pdbx_strand_id
1 'polypeptide(L)'
;MAQETAASIAVDIKSISAEDEVSFLAELRLTREDRTSKAEAVEDVIELCQELYYTKSSEPTSLEWKYTSLLLSICGGRGRVVLQAICIASIKWRSLELWNKAIEFCILTKSVSVLRGRWIVLAIAQFGFQPVQPSLAKIFGSDTALRPAIGLCDELLDAYTKFLPDQAILWIPKCRERLCEAFDTSSKDTYDRFIYKCLTEGGLVNVQKRILPFCVETSSEDYLCELSQRIYRTEVFMESKVKSEVVRSLMDAALEKSEFGCHLGNGEFGSNDRPWTWMSRYSEIDRPDAAIALARKLVTRVGSSSQGVVQQIISTISEAHKCQNIPKTQAAALCLVVPLEQGAWNMFEQDLIGKQHAPHDYASASHTLSGLPSFSFLIELGDSNVFATRMLERLPGIHPYYQYQIIHQLRKQLSRLFERGPPGDIMEKLNKMIKAATAISSTTAVPWLGLLSPLLDADMCNEARSLADTIISEFCPSPAFKLVDKGAGGQQKHPNDKTSIQEMVKKLIRITEETYALGGLGPAIARLMVLWAELGMEAAPTDADALAESERALKTCLDQFTCNCSTCHEIRTFLESERLHSVLKIANLSPGSSKTSDSARHVEQKLKDYPTVASVEVELCAHNEQLRDVWIRKSPQLFRPSQWQGYIDTLWEMVNRVDKDDATRRRILGPEYDLLQKWLSDRPSPTTTRGSKRVATTNKVDFGSKRFRLI
;
A
#
# COMPACT_ATOMS: atom_id res chain seq x y z
N MET A 1 -51.46 -19.90 9.01
CA MET A 1 -50.64 -18.68 9.21
C MET A 1 -50.02 -18.57 10.61
N ALA A 2 -50.67 -18.09 11.68
CA ALA A 2 -49.97 -17.90 12.98
C ALA A 2 -49.29 -19.17 13.56
N GLN A 3 -49.90 -20.35 13.41
CA GLN A 3 -49.29 -21.64 13.80
C GLN A 3 -48.16 -22.09 12.85
N GLU A 4 -48.24 -21.79 11.55
CA GLU A 4 -47.17 -22.10 10.59
C GLU A 4 -45.99 -21.15 10.75
N THR A 5 -46.25 -19.88 11.05
CA THR A 5 -45.24 -18.90 11.43
C THR A 5 -44.58 -19.32 12.75
N ALA A 6 -45.34 -19.78 13.75
CA ALA A 6 -44.79 -20.31 14.99
C ALA A 6 -43.96 -21.60 14.79
N ALA A 7 -44.38 -22.49 13.89
CA ALA A 7 -43.63 -23.70 13.56
C ALA A 7 -42.35 -23.43 12.76
N SER A 8 -42.39 -22.50 11.80
CA SER A 8 -41.21 -22.04 11.05
C SER A 8 -40.23 -21.32 11.97
N ILE A 9 -40.73 -20.45 12.84
CA ILE A 9 -39.94 -19.79 13.88
C ILE A 9 -39.35 -20.86 14.82
N ALA A 10 -40.08 -21.89 15.22
CA ALA A 10 -39.57 -22.96 16.06
C ALA A 10 -38.44 -23.80 15.40
N VAL A 11 -38.48 -23.99 14.08
CA VAL A 11 -37.41 -24.68 13.32
C VAL A 11 -36.16 -23.80 13.24
N ASP A 12 -36.32 -22.51 12.93
CA ASP A 12 -35.20 -21.56 12.90
C ASP A 12 -34.61 -21.37 14.32
N ILE A 13 -35.45 -21.32 15.35
CA ILE A 13 -35.03 -21.29 16.77
C ILE A 13 -34.20 -22.51 17.15
N LYS A 14 -34.55 -23.72 16.65
CA LYS A 14 -33.76 -24.92 16.93
C LYS A 14 -32.36 -24.84 16.32
N SER A 15 -32.22 -24.22 15.14
CA SER A 15 -30.91 -24.00 14.52
C SER A 15 -30.07 -22.99 15.31
N ILE A 16 -30.71 -21.91 15.78
CA ILE A 16 -30.10 -20.89 16.66
C ILE A 16 -29.63 -21.56 17.97
N SER A 17 -30.44 -22.47 18.54
CA SER A 17 -30.12 -23.18 19.78
C SER A 17 -28.80 -23.98 19.74
N ALA A 18 -28.36 -24.48 18.59
CA ALA A 18 -27.12 -25.28 18.49
C ALA A 18 -25.86 -24.41 18.52
N GLU A 19 -25.86 -23.27 17.83
CA GLU A 19 -24.78 -22.28 17.91
C GLU A 19 -24.71 -21.63 19.30
N ASP A 20 -25.88 -21.47 19.93
CA ASP A 20 -26.01 -20.92 21.27
C ASP A 20 -25.40 -21.83 22.34
N GLU A 21 -25.60 -23.14 22.20
CA GLU A 21 -25.05 -24.13 23.12
C GLU A 21 -23.52 -24.10 23.06
N VAL A 22 -22.94 -24.01 21.86
CA VAL A 22 -21.49 -23.87 21.67
C VAL A 22 -20.98 -22.56 22.29
N SER A 23 -21.67 -21.43 22.06
CA SER A 23 -21.30 -20.13 22.65
C SER A 23 -21.40 -20.13 24.17
N PHE A 24 -22.44 -20.74 24.75
CA PHE A 24 -22.66 -20.83 26.19
C PHE A 24 -21.59 -21.72 26.85
N LEU A 25 -21.29 -22.88 26.25
CA LEU A 25 -20.24 -23.78 26.74
C LEU A 25 -18.84 -23.14 26.64
N ALA A 26 -18.57 -22.34 25.61
CA ALA A 26 -17.33 -21.59 25.50
C ALA A 26 -17.20 -20.54 26.62
N GLU A 27 -18.29 -19.83 26.92
CA GLU A 27 -18.32 -18.82 27.98
C GLU A 27 -18.19 -19.43 29.38
N LEU A 28 -18.78 -20.61 29.59
CA LEU A 28 -18.59 -21.41 30.80
C LEU A 28 -17.13 -21.85 30.97
N ARG A 29 -16.45 -22.26 29.90
CA ARG A 29 -15.02 -22.61 29.94
C ARG A 29 -14.15 -21.41 30.32
N LEU A 30 -14.38 -20.26 29.71
CA LEU A 30 -13.67 -19.02 30.05
C LEU A 30 -13.88 -18.61 31.51
N THR A 31 -15.11 -18.74 32.02
CA THR A 31 -15.42 -18.47 33.43
C THR A 31 -14.69 -19.43 34.38
N ARG A 32 -14.45 -20.67 33.94
CA ARG A 32 -13.73 -21.69 34.70
C ARG A 32 -12.21 -21.46 34.73
N GLU A 33 -11.66 -20.76 33.74
CA GLU A 33 -10.22 -20.50 33.56
C GLU A 33 -9.72 -19.28 34.34
N ASP A 34 -10.59 -18.31 34.67
CA ASP A 34 -10.27 -17.05 35.38
C ASP A 34 -10.00 -17.25 36.90
N ARG A 35 -9.26 -18.30 37.26
CA ARG A 35 -9.09 -18.80 38.63
C ARG A 35 -8.17 -17.91 39.46
N THR A 36 -8.74 -17.02 40.24
CA THR A 36 -8.10 -16.46 41.44
C THR A 36 -8.91 -16.83 42.70
N SER A 37 -8.26 -17.54 43.64
CA SER A 37 -8.59 -17.89 45.05
C SER A 37 -10.04 -18.20 45.52
N LYS A 38 -11.07 -18.20 44.67
CA LYS A 38 -12.48 -18.53 45.00
C LYS A 38 -13.03 -19.65 44.10
N ALA A 39 -12.24 -20.68 43.84
CA ALA A 39 -12.52 -21.70 42.82
C ALA A 39 -13.79 -22.55 43.10
N GLU A 40 -14.05 -22.89 44.36
CA GLU A 40 -15.16 -23.81 44.71
C GLU A 40 -16.54 -23.16 44.47
N ALA A 41 -16.74 -21.93 44.95
CA ALA A 41 -17.98 -21.19 44.70
C ALA A 41 -18.21 -20.75 43.24
N VAL A 42 -17.21 -20.91 42.35
CA VAL A 42 -17.40 -20.68 40.89
C VAL A 42 -18.00 -21.92 40.25
N GLU A 43 -17.51 -23.10 40.63
CA GLU A 43 -17.95 -24.36 40.03
C GLU A 43 -19.42 -24.64 40.35
N ASP A 44 -19.85 -24.43 41.60
CA ASP A 44 -21.26 -24.55 42.00
C ASP A 44 -22.17 -23.64 41.15
N VAL A 45 -21.76 -22.39 40.91
CA VAL A 45 -22.55 -21.44 40.10
C VAL A 45 -22.63 -21.91 38.64
N ILE A 46 -21.55 -22.48 38.09
CA ILE A 46 -21.51 -23.02 36.74
C ILE A 46 -22.44 -24.23 36.61
N GLU A 47 -22.36 -25.18 37.54
CA GLU A 47 -23.21 -26.38 37.55
C GLU A 47 -24.70 -25.99 37.63
N LEU A 48 -25.05 -25.06 38.52
CA LEU A 48 -26.41 -24.54 38.62
C LEU A 48 -26.89 -23.84 37.34
N CYS A 49 -26.01 -23.08 36.67
CA CYS A 49 -26.34 -22.46 35.39
C CYS A 49 -26.55 -23.50 34.28
N GLN A 50 -25.75 -24.58 34.26
CA GLN A 50 -25.91 -25.68 33.31
C GLN A 50 -27.23 -26.41 33.54
N GLU A 51 -27.56 -26.74 34.79
CA GLU A 51 -28.83 -27.39 35.15
C GLU A 51 -30.03 -26.54 34.70
N LEU A 52 -30.01 -25.23 34.94
CA LEU A 52 -31.07 -24.32 34.47
C LEU A 52 -31.09 -24.18 32.95
N TYR A 53 -29.93 -24.10 32.29
CA TYR A 53 -29.85 -23.98 30.84
C TYR A 53 -30.43 -25.23 30.15
N TYR A 54 -30.10 -26.43 30.65
CA TYR A 54 -30.51 -27.71 30.08
C TYR A 54 -31.84 -28.25 30.63
N THR A 55 -32.54 -27.47 31.47
CA THR A 55 -33.86 -27.89 31.96
C THR A 55 -34.78 -28.28 30.79
N LYS A 56 -35.44 -29.43 30.96
CA LYS A 56 -36.48 -29.94 30.05
C LYS A 56 -37.88 -29.68 30.57
N SER A 57 -38.00 -29.19 31.80
CA SER A 57 -39.30 -28.94 32.41
C SER A 57 -39.95 -27.73 31.77
N SER A 58 -41.25 -27.82 31.51
CA SER A 58 -42.08 -26.67 31.09
C SER A 58 -42.50 -25.80 32.26
N GLU A 59 -42.29 -26.27 33.49
CA GLU A 59 -42.58 -25.54 34.74
C GLU A 59 -41.44 -25.74 35.74
N PRO A 60 -41.04 -24.71 36.49
CA PRO A 60 -39.94 -24.82 37.44
C PRO A 60 -40.29 -25.72 38.61
N THR A 61 -39.45 -26.72 38.87
CA THR A 61 -39.48 -27.51 40.10
C THR A 61 -39.10 -26.64 41.30
N SER A 62 -39.46 -27.09 42.51
CA SER A 62 -39.06 -26.39 43.74
C SER A 62 -37.54 -26.26 43.89
N LEU A 63 -36.77 -27.18 43.30
CA LEU A 63 -35.31 -27.15 43.31
C LEU A 63 -34.77 -26.11 42.33
N GLU A 64 -35.27 -26.08 41.09
CA GLU A 64 -34.88 -25.10 40.08
C GLU A 64 -35.24 -23.66 40.49
N TRP A 65 -36.36 -23.46 41.19
CA TRP A 65 -36.68 -22.17 41.81
C TRP A 65 -35.64 -21.75 42.84
N LYS A 66 -35.22 -22.68 43.72
CA LYS A 66 -34.16 -22.40 44.69
C LYS A 66 -32.85 -22.05 44.00
N TYR A 67 -32.49 -22.76 42.93
CA TYR A 67 -31.30 -22.46 42.12
C TYR A 67 -31.37 -21.07 41.51
N THR A 68 -32.52 -20.70 40.94
CA THR A 68 -32.74 -19.38 40.35
C THR A 68 -32.59 -18.25 41.39
N SER A 69 -33.20 -18.41 42.57
CA SER A 69 -33.07 -17.45 43.68
C SER A 69 -31.64 -17.35 44.20
N LEU A 70 -30.93 -18.49 44.28
CA LEU A 70 -29.54 -18.55 44.71
C LEU A 70 -28.61 -17.87 43.71
N LEU A 71 -28.79 -18.11 42.41
CA LEU A 71 -28.01 -17.50 41.35
C LEU A 71 -28.18 -15.97 41.30
N LEU A 72 -29.41 -15.48 41.49
CA LEU A 72 -29.69 -14.04 41.56
C LEU A 72 -29.05 -13.38 42.79
N SER A 73 -28.89 -14.09 43.91
CA SER A 73 -28.33 -13.52 45.14
C SER A 73 -26.79 -13.53 45.18
N ILE A 74 -26.14 -14.52 44.55
CA ILE A 74 -24.68 -14.69 44.60
C ILE A 74 -23.94 -13.78 43.61
N CYS A 75 -24.58 -13.34 42.52
CA CYS A 75 -23.87 -12.77 41.38
C CYS A 75 -23.54 -11.28 41.51
N GLY A 76 -22.59 -10.92 42.39
CA GLY A 76 -22.01 -9.58 42.52
C GLY A 76 -20.98 -9.19 41.43
N GLY A 77 -21.11 -9.71 40.19
CA GLY A 77 -20.19 -9.41 39.08
C GLY A 77 -20.03 -10.52 38.04
N ARG A 78 -20.41 -11.76 38.34
CA ARG A 78 -20.40 -12.91 37.41
C ARG A 78 -21.67 -12.99 36.55
N GLY A 79 -22.23 -11.83 36.21
CA GLY A 79 -23.62 -11.69 35.77
C GLY A 79 -23.93 -12.36 34.42
N ARG A 80 -22.93 -12.63 33.58
CA ARG A 80 -23.16 -13.02 32.19
C ARG A 80 -23.77 -14.42 32.02
N VAL A 81 -23.10 -15.47 32.50
CA VAL A 81 -23.58 -16.86 32.39
C VAL A 81 -24.91 -17.03 33.11
N VAL A 82 -25.01 -16.45 34.30
CA VAL A 82 -26.19 -16.51 35.16
C VAL A 82 -27.40 -15.88 34.47
N LEU A 83 -27.22 -14.67 33.92
CA LEU A 83 -28.29 -14.00 33.21
C LEU A 83 -28.75 -14.79 31.99
N GLN A 84 -27.84 -15.38 31.22
CA GLN A 84 -28.21 -16.23 30.09
C GLN A 84 -29.03 -17.46 30.53
N ALA A 85 -28.57 -18.18 31.55
CA ALA A 85 -29.29 -19.34 32.08
C ALA A 85 -30.70 -18.98 32.57
N ILE A 86 -30.84 -17.87 33.30
CA ILE A 86 -32.13 -17.40 33.83
C ILE A 86 -33.05 -16.91 32.71
N CYS A 87 -32.55 -16.17 31.71
CA CYS A 87 -33.35 -15.76 30.56
C CYS A 87 -33.92 -16.98 29.82
N ILE A 88 -33.09 -18.00 29.58
CA ILE A 88 -33.53 -19.23 28.90
C ILE A 88 -34.54 -20.00 29.74
N ALA A 89 -34.27 -20.17 31.04
CA ALA A 89 -35.20 -20.81 31.96
C ALA A 89 -36.55 -20.08 31.98
N SER A 90 -36.54 -18.74 32.02
CA SER A 90 -37.77 -17.95 32.00
C SER A 90 -38.61 -18.17 30.74
N ILE A 91 -37.96 -18.28 29.57
CA ILE A 91 -38.61 -18.55 28.28
C ILE A 91 -39.18 -19.98 28.27
N LYS A 92 -38.37 -20.99 28.65
CA LYS A 92 -38.80 -22.41 28.70
C LYS A 92 -39.98 -22.62 29.64
N TRP A 93 -39.93 -22.00 30.82
CA TRP A 93 -40.96 -22.09 31.85
C TRP A 93 -42.15 -21.17 31.61
N ARG A 94 -42.11 -20.35 30.55
CA ARG A 94 -43.13 -19.35 30.25
C ARG A 94 -43.41 -18.42 31.45
N SER A 95 -42.37 -18.10 32.22
CA SER A 95 -42.45 -17.25 33.40
C SER A 95 -42.03 -15.81 33.07
N LEU A 96 -43.01 -14.96 32.76
CA LEU A 96 -42.79 -13.54 32.53
C LEU A 96 -42.23 -12.83 33.77
N GLU A 97 -42.64 -13.27 34.97
CA GLU A 97 -42.09 -12.74 36.22
C GLU A 97 -40.58 -12.98 36.32
N LEU A 98 -40.14 -14.20 35.97
CA LEU A 98 -38.72 -14.52 36.00
C LEU A 98 -37.93 -13.76 34.93
N TRP A 99 -38.50 -13.58 33.74
CA TRP A 99 -37.92 -12.74 32.69
C TRP A 99 -37.70 -11.31 33.20
N ASN A 100 -38.71 -10.72 33.84
CA ASN A 100 -38.62 -9.36 34.37
C ASN A 100 -37.54 -9.25 35.47
N LYS A 101 -37.42 -10.24 36.36
CA LYS A 101 -36.34 -10.31 37.37
C LYS A 101 -34.96 -10.44 36.72
N ALA A 102 -34.84 -11.22 35.64
CA ALA A 102 -33.60 -11.36 34.89
C ALA A 102 -33.18 -10.02 34.26
N ILE A 103 -34.11 -9.29 33.64
CA ILE A 103 -33.85 -7.98 33.06
C ILE A 103 -33.51 -6.94 34.13
N GLU A 104 -34.21 -6.93 35.26
CA GLU A 104 -33.87 -6.04 36.38
C GLU A 104 -32.47 -6.32 36.90
N PHE A 105 -32.13 -7.60 37.09
CA PHE A 105 -30.79 -8.02 37.46
C PHE A 105 -29.74 -7.58 36.43
N CYS A 106 -30.04 -7.70 35.13
CA CYS A 106 -29.19 -7.25 34.03
C CYS A 106 -28.86 -5.75 34.11
N ILE A 107 -29.87 -4.92 34.41
CA ILE A 107 -29.71 -3.46 34.57
C ILE A 107 -28.88 -3.15 35.82
N LEU A 108 -29.21 -3.75 36.97
CA LEU A 108 -28.52 -3.54 38.25
C LEU A 108 -27.02 -3.88 38.16
N THR A 109 -26.70 -4.96 37.45
CA THR A 109 -25.33 -5.44 37.22
C THR A 109 -24.63 -4.81 36.03
N LYS A 110 -25.25 -3.82 35.37
CA LYS A 110 -24.73 -3.15 34.16
C LYS A 110 -24.32 -4.14 33.05
N SER A 111 -25.00 -5.28 32.98
CA SER A 111 -24.65 -6.42 32.12
C SER A 111 -25.50 -6.49 30.86
N VAL A 112 -25.98 -5.34 30.33
CA VAL A 112 -26.87 -5.31 29.15
C VAL A 112 -26.19 -5.88 27.90
N SER A 113 -24.86 -5.83 27.80
CA SER A 113 -24.12 -6.43 26.67
C SER A 113 -24.20 -7.95 26.59
N VAL A 114 -24.66 -8.59 27.67
CA VAL A 114 -24.95 -10.04 27.74
C VAL A 114 -26.24 -10.38 27.01
N LEU A 115 -27.20 -9.46 27.03
CA LEU A 115 -28.51 -9.68 26.44
C LEU A 115 -28.38 -9.57 24.93
N ARG A 116 -28.43 -10.74 24.27
CA ARG A 116 -28.40 -10.85 22.81
C ARG A 116 -29.79 -10.65 22.21
N GLY A 117 -29.83 -10.15 20.98
CA GLY A 117 -31.06 -9.91 20.24
C GLY A 117 -31.93 -11.17 20.12
N ARG A 118 -31.30 -12.34 19.94
CA ARG A 118 -32.00 -13.64 19.89
C ARG A 118 -32.86 -13.93 21.11
N TRP A 119 -32.39 -13.61 22.32
CA TRP A 119 -33.14 -13.91 23.56
C TRP A 119 -34.37 -13.03 23.67
N ILE A 120 -34.28 -11.78 23.19
CA ILE A 120 -35.41 -10.87 23.13
C ILE A 120 -36.43 -11.35 22.10
N VAL A 121 -36.00 -11.79 20.93
CA VAL A 121 -36.89 -12.36 19.90
C VAL A 121 -37.61 -13.59 20.44
N LEU A 122 -36.90 -14.48 21.14
CA LEU A 122 -37.48 -15.64 21.80
C LEU A 122 -38.49 -15.26 22.89
N ALA A 123 -38.16 -14.28 23.73
CA ALA A 123 -39.08 -13.76 24.73
C ALA A 123 -40.33 -13.14 24.09
N ILE A 124 -40.18 -12.36 23.02
CA ILE A 124 -41.31 -11.77 22.27
C ILE A 124 -42.16 -12.87 21.63
N ALA A 125 -41.55 -13.92 21.07
CA ALA A 125 -42.28 -15.06 20.51
C ALA A 125 -43.05 -15.83 21.59
N GLN A 126 -42.49 -15.94 22.80
CA GLN A 126 -43.06 -16.72 23.89
C GLN A 126 -44.11 -15.97 24.72
N PHE A 127 -43.90 -14.68 24.97
CA PHE A 127 -44.74 -13.85 25.84
C PHE A 127 -45.58 -12.82 25.08
N GLY A 128 -45.28 -12.57 23.81
CA GLY A 128 -45.79 -11.42 23.06
C GLY A 128 -44.95 -10.16 23.30
N PHE A 129 -45.07 -9.19 22.39
CA PHE A 129 -44.33 -7.94 22.49
C PHE A 129 -44.81 -7.04 23.64
N GLN A 130 -46.13 -6.89 23.81
CA GLN A 130 -46.71 -6.01 24.84
C GLN A 130 -46.24 -6.34 26.27
N PRO A 131 -46.16 -7.61 26.70
CA PRO A 131 -45.66 -7.92 28.04
C PRO A 131 -44.14 -7.77 28.21
N VAL A 132 -43.37 -7.90 27.12
CA VAL A 132 -41.89 -7.78 27.13
C VAL A 132 -41.45 -6.32 27.03
N GLN A 133 -42.24 -5.48 26.36
CA GLN A 133 -41.94 -4.08 26.07
C GLN A 133 -41.55 -3.26 27.33
N PRO A 134 -42.22 -3.35 28.49
CA PRO A 134 -41.82 -2.60 29.69
C PRO A 134 -40.41 -2.93 30.17
N SER A 135 -39.99 -4.20 30.09
CA SER A 135 -38.65 -4.63 30.48
C SER A 135 -37.60 -4.14 29.49
N LEU A 136 -37.89 -4.15 28.20
CA LEU A 136 -37.03 -3.53 27.18
C LEU A 136 -36.95 -2.01 27.35
N ALA A 137 -38.06 -1.35 27.70
CA ALA A 137 -38.08 0.08 27.96
C ALA A 137 -37.20 0.45 29.15
N LYS A 138 -37.14 -0.39 30.20
CA LYS A 138 -36.19 -0.21 31.31
C LYS A 138 -34.73 -0.32 30.86
N ILE A 139 -34.43 -1.27 29.98
CA ILE A 139 -33.07 -1.42 29.40
C ILE A 139 -32.71 -0.18 28.57
N PHE A 140 -33.61 0.23 27.68
CA PHE A 140 -33.40 1.35 26.77
C PHE A 140 -33.52 2.72 27.45
N GLY A 141 -34.08 2.80 28.66
CA GLY A 141 -34.14 4.02 29.46
C GLY A 141 -33.02 4.12 30.52
N SER A 142 -32.10 3.14 30.56
CA SER A 142 -31.04 3.12 31.58
C SER A 142 -29.80 3.86 31.11
N ASP A 143 -29.44 4.95 31.80
CA ASP A 143 -28.24 5.74 31.53
C ASP A 143 -26.95 4.90 31.62
N THR A 144 -26.92 3.89 32.49
CA THR A 144 -25.75 3.02 32.65
C THR A 144 -25.60 2.00 31.52
N ALA A 145 -26.62 1.85 30.68
CA ALA A 145 -26.70 0.86 29.62
C ALA A 145 -26.93 1.43 28.21
N LEU A 146 -26.91 2.76 28.04
CA LEU A 146 -27.12 3.47 26.76
C LEU A 146 -26.48 2.75 25.56
N ARG A 147 -25.21 2.35 25.72
CA ARG A 147 -24.39 1.84 24.62
C ARG A 147 -24.63 0.36 24.30
N PRO A 148 -24.64 -0.56 25.29
CA PRO A 148 -25.17 -1.90 25.07
C PRO A 148 -26.59 -1.91 24.51
N ALA A 149 -27.45 -0.98 24.95
CA ALA A 149 -28.82 -0.82 24.48
C ALA A 149 -28.89 -0.46 22.98
N ILE A 150 -28.06 0.48 22.51
CA ILE A 150 -27.96 0.81 21.08
C ILE A 150 -27.53 -0.42 20.27
N GLY A 151 -26.46 -1.10 20.70
CA GLY A 151 -25.98 -2.30 20.02
C GLY A 151 -27.03 -3.41 19.97
N LEU A 152 -27.90 -3.49 20.99
CA LEU A 152 -29.05 -4.38 21.02
C LEU A 152 -30.11 -4.00 19.98
N CYS A 153 -30.43 -2.70 19.86
CA CYS A 153 -31.37 -2.20 18.86
C CYS A 153 -30.87 -2.52 17.45
N ASP A 154 -29.59 -2.28 17.18
CA ASP A 154 -28.98 -2.59 15.87
C ASP A 154 -29.03 -4.09 15.59
N GLU A 155 -28.68 -4.95 16.58
CA GLU A 155 -28.77 -6.40 16.43
C GLU A 155 -30.21 -6.85 16.10
N LEU A 156 -31.21 -6.27 16.79
CA LEU A 156 -32.63 -6.53 16.54
C LEU A 156 -33.06 -6.12 15.12
N LEU A 157 -32.62 -4.94 14.66
CA LEU A 157 -33.01 -4.41 13.35
C LEU A 157 -32.28 -5.11 12.19
N ASP A 158 -31.00 -5.45 12.35
CA ASP A 158 -30.22 -6.04 11.27
C ASP A 158 -30.46 -7.55 11.13
N ALA A 159 -30.34 -8.28 12.25
CA ALA A 159 -30.32 -9.74 12.21
C ALA A 159 -31.71 -10.35 12.42
N TYR A 160 -32.62 -9.63 13.07
CA TYR A 160 -33.87 -10.21 13.56
C TYR A 160 -35.17 -9.51 13.11
N THR A 161 -35.12 -8.48 12.26
CA THR A 161 -36.32 -7.77 11.80
C THR A 161 -37.41 -8.69 11.29
N LYS A 162 -37.05 -9.75 10.54
CA LYS A 162 -38.02 -10.72 9.99
C LYS A 162 -38.77 -11.56 11.05
N PHE A 163 -38.28 -11.59 12.28
CA PHE A 163 -38.87 -12.35 13.39
C PHE A 163 -39.61 -11.46 14.40
N LEU A 164 -39.53 -10.15 14.24
CA LEU A 164 -40.18 -9.19 15.13
C LEU A 164 -41.62 -8.93 14.65
N PRO A 165 -42.59 -8.79 15.57
CA PRO A 165 -43.93 -8.32 15.19
C PRO A 165 -43.89 -6.86 14.75
N ASP A 166 -44.82 -6.43 13.90
CA ASP A 166 -44.88 -5.06 13.35
C ASP A 166 -44.78 -3.96 14.43
N GLN A 167 -45.41 -4.20 15.59
CA GLN A 167 -45.36 -3.29 16.73
C GLN A 167 -43.93 -3.08 17.25
N ALA A 168 -43.12 -4.14 17.29
CA ALA A 168 -41.72 -4.08 17.69
C ALA A 168 -40.86 -3.42 16.61
N ILE A 169 -41.10 -3.74 15.33
CA ILE A 169 -40.41 -3.13 14.17
C ILE A 169 -40.59 -1.62 14.17
N LEU A 170 -41.77 -1.12 14.52
CA LEU A 170 -42.04 0.33 14.60
C LEU A 170 -41.52 0.98 15.89
N TRP A 171 -41.40 0.21 16.98
CA TRP A 171 -41.01 0.73 18.29
C TRP A 171 -39.50 0.78 18.50
N ILE A 172 -38.76 -0.24 18.06
CA ILE A 172 -37.30 -0.35 18.26
C ILE A 172 -36.54 0.83 17.61
N PRO A 173 -36.85 1.28 16.38
CA PRO A 173 -36.22 2.47 15.81
C PRO A 173 -36.43 3.73 16.65
N LYS A 174 -37.62 3.92 17.24
CA LYS A 174 -37.89 5.06 18.14
C LYS A 174 -37.15 4.95 19.47
N CYS A 175 -36.87 3.74 19.95
CA CYS A 175 -36.00 3.52 21.11
C CYS A 175 -34.55 3.83 20.76
N ARG A 176 -34.10 3.38 19.60
CA ARG A 176 -32.77 3.70 19.07
C ARG A 176 -32.59 5.21 18.96
N GLU A 177 -33.49 5.93 18.30
CA GLU A 177 -33.47 7.39 18.16
C GLU A 177 -33.36 8.11 19.52
N ARG A 178 -34.18 7.75 20.51
CA ARG A 178 -34.10 8.32 21.86
C ARG A 178 -32.78 8.03 22.57
N LEU A 179 -32.24 6.82 22.40
CA LEU A 179 -30.92 6.47 22.91
C LEU A 179 -29.82 7.30 22.22
N CYS A 180 -30.00 7.65 20.95
CA CYS A 180 -29.11 8.55 20.22
C CYS A 180 -29.16 9.98 20.76
N GLU A 181 -30.35 10.52 20.97
CA GLU A 181 -30.54 11.88 21.53
C GLU A 181 -29.93 11.99 22.93
N ALA A 182 -30.11 10.96 23.76
CA ALA A 182 -29.49 10.86 25.08
C ALA A 182 -27.95 10.78 25.00
N PHE A 183 -27.41 10.29 23.88
CA PHE A 183 -25.97 10.25 23.62
C PHE A 183 -25.41 11.61 23.15
N ASP A 184 -26.20 12.38 22.40
CA ASP A 184 -25.80 13.69 21.82
C ASP A 184 -25.77 14.82 22.87
N THR A 185 -26.46 14.67 23.99
CA THR A 185 -26.76 15.79 24.92
C THR A 185 -25.75 16.06 26.05
N SER A 186 -24.67 15.29 26.26
CA SER A 186 -23.77 15.66 27.37
C SER A 186 -22.28 15.30 27.25
N SER A 187 -21.48 16.37 27.33
CA SER A 187 -20.08 16.46 27.78
C SER A 187 -18.95 16.21 26.76
N LYS A 188 -17.90 17.03 26.88
CA LYS A 188 -16.62 16.85 26.18
C LYS A 188 -15.92 15.52 26.54
N ASP A 189 -16.35 14.84 27.60
CA ASP A 189 -15.87 13.49 27.98
C ASP A 189 -16.32 12.40 27.00
N THR A 190 -17.34 12.68 26.16
CA THR A 190 -17.92 11.69 25.26
C THR A 190 -16.97 11.34 24.11
N TYR A 191 -16.10 12.27 23.70
CA TYR A 191 -15.09 12.02 22.68
C TYR A 191 -14.00 11.07 23.17
N ASP A 192 -13.48 11.28 24.38
CA ASP A 192 -12.41 10.44 24.93
C ASP A 192 -12.95 9.05 25.28
N ARG A 193 -14.20 8.95 25.72
CA ARG A 193 -14.92 7.66 25.87
C ARG A 193 -15.21 6.98 24.54
N PHE A 194 -15.41 7.75 23.46
CA PHE A 194 -15.54 7.19 22.13
C PHE A 194 -14.21 6.58 21.68
N ILE A 195 -13.15 7.38 21.73
CA ILE A 195 -11.79 6.99 21.34
C ILE A 195 -11.30 5.78 22.16
N TYR A 196 -11.43 5.84 23.48
CA TYR A 196 -11.10 4.72 24.36
C TYR A 196 -11.83 3.43 23.96
N LYS A 197 -13.09 3.54 23.53
CA LYS A 197 -13.86 2.37 23.09
C LYS A 197 -13.45 1.85 21.73
N CYS A 198 -13.08 2.74 20.81
CA CYS A 198 -12.48 2.33 19.54
C CYS A 198 -11.26 1.46 19.83
N LEU A 199 -10.46 1.83 20.83
CA LEU A 199 -9.27 1.08 21.22
C LEU A 199 -9.61 -0.27 21.85
N THR A 200 -10.67 -0.38 22.64
CA THR A 200 -11.02 -1.64 23.33
C THR A 200 -11.89 -2.61 22.52
N GLU A 201 -12.66 -2.14 21.53
CA GLU A 201 -13.62 -2.96 20.79
C GLU A 201 -13.25 -3.13 19.30
N GLY A 202 -12.01 -3.49 18.99
CA GLY A 202 -11.63 -3.90 17.62
C GLY A 202 -11.24 -2.74 16.69
N GLY A 203 -10.87 -1.59 17.23
CA GLY A 203 -10.27 -0.48 16.48
C GLY A 203 -11.26 0.31 15.64
N LEU A 204 -10.71 1.14 14.74
CA LEU A 204 -11.48 1.98 13.82
C LEU A 204 -12.30 1.17 12.80
N VAL A 205 -11.98 -0.10 12.56
CA VAL A 205 -12.77 -0.97 11.66
C VAL A 205 -14.15 -1.25 12.25
N ASN A 206 -14.22 -1.51 13.55
CA ASN A 206 -15.50 -1.72 14.22
C ASN A 206 -16.31 -0.41 14.29
N VAL A 207 -15.62 0.70 14.52
CA VAL A 207 -16.20 2.05 14.51
C VAL A 207 -16.84 2.33 13.16
N GLN A 208 -16.09 2.15 12.07
CA GLN A 208 -16.57 2.40 10.71
C GLN A 208 -17.84 1.62 10.40
N LYS A 209 -17.92 0.36 10.82
CA LYS A 209 -19.04 -0.51 10.50
C LYS A 209 -20.26 -0.31 11.39
N ARG A 210 -20.06 -0.06 12.69
CA ARG A 210 -21.14 -0.11 13.68
C ARG A 210 -21.49 1.24 14.27
N ILE A 211 -20.50 2.09 14.53
CA ILE A 211 -20.69 3.31 15.31
C ILE A 211 -20.77 4.54 14.40
N LEU A 212 -20.05 4.53 13.29
CA LEU A 212 -19.97 5.66 12.37
C LEU A 212 -21.33 5.99 11.72
N PRO A 213 -22.12 5.03 11.20
CA PRO A 213 -23.45 5.35 10.64
C PRO A 213 -24.35 6.06 11.66
N PHE A 214 -24.26 5.64 12.94
CA PHE A 214 -25.00 6.24 14.04
C PHE A 214 -24.54 7.67 14.33
N CYS A 215 -23.23 7.89 14.52
CA CYS A 215 -22.72 9.24 14.79
C CYS A 215 -23.13 10.20 13.68
N VAL A 216 -22.95 9.77 12.42
CA VAL A 216 -23.33 10.54 11.23
C VAL A 216 -24.81 10.90 11.25
N GLU A 217 -25.70 9.95 11.57
CA GLU A 217 -27.14 10.16 11.55
C GLU A 217 -27.62 11.07 12.69
N THR A 218 -27.08 10.93 13.90
CA THR A 218 -27.74 11.51 15.10
C THR A 218 -26.99 12.66 15.73
N SER A 219 -25.69 12.79 15.49
CA SER A 219 -24.90 13.82 16.16
C SER A 219 -25.04 15.19 15.52
N SER A 220 -24.87 16.25 16.31
CA SER A 220 -24.73 17.60 15.80
C SER A 220 -23.53 17.78 14.86
N GLU A 221 -23.62 18.78 13.99
CA GLU A 221 -22.53 19.25 13.12
C GLU A 221 -21.21 19.45 13.91
N ASP A 222 -21.28 20.20 15.01
CA ASP A 222 -20.11 20.54 15.84
C ASP A 222 -19.47 19.29 16.46
N TYR A 223 -20.29 18.34 16.92
CA TYR A 223 -19.81 17.08 17.49
C TYR A 223 -19.05 16.25 16.45
N LEU A 224 -19.59 16.13 15.24
CA LEU A 224 -18.97 15.36 14.16
C LEU A 224 -17.62 15.95 13.73
N CYS A 225 -17.54 17.29 13.67
CA CYS A 225 -16.32 18.01 13.37
C CYS A 225 -15.25 17.82 14.47
N GLU A 226 -15.63 17.96 15.74
CA GLU A 226 -14.71 17.77 16.87
C GLU A 226 -14.24 16.30 16.99
N LEU A 227 -15.15 15.34 16.82
CA LEU A 227 -14.83 13.92 16.90
C LEU A 227 -13.85 13.49 15.80
N SER A 228 -14.07 13.94 14.57
CA SER A 228 -13.17 13.64 13.45
C SER A 228 -11.78 14.24 13.64
N GLN A 229 -11.67 15.48 14.17
CA GLN A 229 -10.39 16.07 14.54
C GLN A 229 -9.66 15.27 15.61
N ARG A 230 -10.38 14.85 16.67
CA ARG A 230 -9.77 14.08 17.75
C ARG A 230 -9.31 12.71 17.26
N ILE A 231 -10.10 12.01 16.43
CA ILE A 231 -9.67 10.74 15.82
C ILE A 231 -8.43 10.94 14.94
N TYR A 232 -8.38 12.03 14.17
CA TYR A 232 -7.21 12.35 13.36
C TYR A 232 -5.95 12.59 14.20
N ARG A 233 -6.05 13.45 15.22
CA ARG A 233 -4.94 13.84 16.11
C ARG A 233 -4.51 12.75 17.09
N THR A 234 -5.35 11.74 17.35
CA THR A 234 -5.02 10.67 18.29
C THR A 234 -3.99 9.72 17.68
N GLU A 235 -2.76 9.78 18.18
CA GLU A 235 -1.64 8.95 17.73
C GLU A 235 -1.84 7.45 17.98
N VAL A 236 -2.71 7.08 18.93
CA VAL A 236 -3.04 5.66 19.20
C VAL A 236 -3.69 4.99 17.98
N PHE A 237 -4.34 5.75 17.11
CA PHE A 237 -4.76 5.25 15.81
C PHE A 237 -3.64 5.46 14.78
N MET A 238 -2.94 4.38 14.46
CA MET A 238 -1.95 4.38 13.38
C MET A 238 -2.56 4.90 12.08
N GLU A 239 -1.77 5.66 11.33
CA GLU A 239 -2.21 6.20 10.06
C GLU A 239 -2.54 5.06 9.10
N SER A 240 -3.81 4.99 8.70
CA SER A 240 -4.37 3.85 7.97
C SER A 240 -5.53 4.30 7.11
N LYS A 241 -5.78 3.57 6.02
CA LYS A 241 -6.90 3.85 5.11
C LYS A 241 -8.24 3.94 5.86
N VAL A 242 -8.43 3.08 6.87
CA VAL A 242 -9.64 3.04 7.72
C VAL A 242 -9.78 4.33 8.54
N LYS A 243 -8.70 4.83 9.14
CA LYS A 243 -8.70 6.11 9.87
C LYS A 243 -9.10 7.26 8.94
N SER A 244 -8.49 7.34 7.76
CA SER A 244 -8.82 8.39 6.79
C SER A 244 -10.26 8.27 6.27
N GLU A 245 -10.81 7.06 6.13
CA GLU A 245 -12.21 6.83 5.75
C GLU A 245 -13.21 7.23 6.85
N VAL A 246 -12.92 6.90 8.10
CA VAL A 246 -13.76 7.27 9.25
C VAL A 246 -13.78 8.79 9.42
N VAL A 247 -12.60 9.43 9.43
CA VAL A 247 -12.47 10.89 9.56
C VAL A 247 -13.22 11.59 8.43
N ARG A 248 -13.07 11.12 7.18
CA ARG A 248 -13.79 11.67 6.02
C ARG A 248 -15.30 11.56 6.17
N SER A 249 -15.81 10.38 6.53
CA SER A 249 -17.26 10.17 6.62
C SER A 249 -17.91 11.02 7.71
N LEU A 250 -17.22 11.20 8.85
CA LEU A 250 -17.67 12.11 9.91
C LEU A 250 -17.72 13.56 9.42
N MET A 251 -16.68 13.98 8.70
CA MET A 251 -16.57 15.33 8.17
C MET A 251 -17.58 15.64 7.07
N ASP A 252 -17.79 14.71 6.13
CA ASP A 252 -18.80 14.81 5.08
C ASP A 252 -20.21 14.92 5.70
N ALA A 253 -20.50 14.11 6.72
CA ALA A 253 -21.75 14.19 7.46
C ALA A 253 -21.92 15.52 8.21
N ALA A 254 -20.85 16.02 8.81
CA ALA A 254 -20.84 17.31 9.48
C ALA A 254 -21.17 18.43 8.46
N LEU A 255 -20.59 18.37 7.26
CA LEU A 255 -20.87 19.29 6.15
C LEU A 255 -22.27 19.17 5.57
N GLU A 256 -22.87 17.98 5.58
CA GLU A 256 -24.24 17.77 5.12
C GLU A 256 -25.25 18.32 6.13
N LYS A 257 -24.94 18.24 7.42
CA LYS A 257 -25.74 18.74 8.52
C LYS A 257 -25.59 20.22 8.79
N SER A 258 -24.53 20.85 8.29
CA SER A 258 -24.33 22.27 8.47
C SER A 258 -25.37 23.04 7.66
N GLU A 259 -26.34 23.62 8.38
CA GLU A 259 -27.24 24.62 7.82
C GLU A 259 -26.42 25.88 7.55
N PHE A 260 -25.75 25.94 6.39
CA PHE A 260 -25.23 27.18 5.83
C PHE A 260 -26.43 28.06 5.42
N GLY A 261 -27.14 28.58 6.42
CA GLY A 261 -28.28 29.47 6.26
C GLY A 261 -27.81 30.72 5.51
N CYS A 262 -28.32 30.93 4.31
CA CYS A 262 -28.05 32.10 3.48
C CYS A 262 -28.77 33.35 4.00
N HIS A 263 -28.57 33.72 5.26
CA HIS A 263 -28.87 35.08 5.71
C HIS A 263 -27.69 36.00 5.37
N LEU A 264 -27.44 36.16 4.07
CA LEU A 264 -26.67 37.29 3.53
C LEU A 264 -27.57 38.52 3.55
N GLY A 265 -27.98 38.94 4.75
CA GLY A 265 -28.59 40.24 4.95
C GLY A 265 -27.54 41.31 4.71
N ASN A 266 -27.88 42.30 3.90
CA ASN A 266 -26.99 43.41 3.54
C ASN A 266 -26.45 44.11 4.78
N GLY A 267 -25.15 43.95 5.03
CA GLY A 267 -24.41 44.77 5.99
C GLY A 267 -24.02 44.00 7.24
N GLU A 268 -22.72 43.83 7.39
CA GLU A 268 -22.01 43.27 8.54
C GLU A 268 -22.07 41.74 8.62
N PHE A 269 -21.00 41.12 8.10
CA PHE A 269 -20.59 39.79 8.50
C PHE A 269 -20.40 39.79 10.03
N GLY A 270 -21.44 39.42 10.76
CA GLY A 270 -21.33 39.10 12.17
C GLY A 270 -20.29 38.01 12.36
N SER A 271 -19.56 38.06 13.48
CA SER A 271 -18.40 37.24 13.87
C SER A 271 -18.56 35.71 13.87
N ASN A 272 -19.60 35.16 13.24
CA ASN A 272 -19.75 33.73 13.01
C ASN A 272 -18.98 33.30 11.75
N ASP A 273 -17.65 33.26 11.87
CA ASP A 273 -16.64 32.76 10.94
C ASP A 273 -16.71 31.23 10.67
N ARG A 274 -17.91 30.63 10.72
CA ARG A 274 -18.07 29.17 10.67
C ARG A 274 -17.52 28.55 9.38
N PRO A 275 -17.83 29.01 8.16
CA PRO A 275 -17.29 28.39 6.94
C PRO A 275 -15.76 28.43 6.86
N TRP A 276 -15.15 29.51 7.36
CA TRP A 276 -13.70 29.71 7.34
C TRP A 276 -12.98 28.89 8.42
N THR A 277 -13.58 28.82 9.61
CA THR A 277 -13.13 27.93 10.68
C THR A 277 -13.14 26.47 10.20
N TRP A 278 -14.14 26.09 9.38
CA TRP A 278 -14.24 24.77 8.80
C TRP A 278 -13.15 24.52 7.76
N MET A 279 -12.92 25.44 6.82
CA MET A 279 -11.81 25.33 5.88
C MET A 279 -10.46 25.18 6.58
N SER A 280 -10.19 25.99 7.62
CA SER A 280 -8.98 25.89 8.43
C SER A 280 -8.86 24.52 9.12
N ARG A 281 -9.97 24.01 9.66
CA ARG A 281 -10.05 22.67 10.27
C ARG A 281 -9.86 21.53 9.27
N TYR A 282 -10.31 21.68 8.01
CA TYR A 282 -10.05 20.71 6.94
C TYR A 282 -8.59 20.70 6.51
N SER A 283 -7.95 21.88 6.47
CA SER A 283 -6.52 21.98 6.17
C SER A 283 -5.65 21.38 7.28
N GLU A 284 -6.05 21.50 8.55
CA GLU A 284 -5.37 20.89 9.71
C GLU A 284 -5.33 19.36 9.65
N ILE A 285 -6.24 18.74 8.90
CA ILE A 285 -6.40 17.28 8.80
C ILE A 285 -5.67 16.72 7.56
N ASP A 286 -4.91 17.54 6.83
CA ASP A 286 -4.23 17.17 5.57
C ASP A 286 -5.20 16.54 4.54
N ARG A 287 -6.40 17.14 4.41
CA ARG A 287 -7.48 16.71 3.49
C ARG A 287 -7.83 17.81 2.49
N PRO A 288 -7.05 17.93 1.40
CA PRO A 288 -7.16 19.03 0.45
C PRO A 288 -8.39 18.90 -0.42
N ASP A 289 -8.78 17.65 -0.70
CA ASP A 289 -9.95 17.26 -1.46
C ASP A 289 -11.24 17.75 -0.81
N ALA A 290 -11.36 17.62 0.52
CA ALA A 290 -12.50 18.09 1.29
C ALA A 290 -12.52 19.62 1.40
N ALA A 291 -11.35 20.26 1.63
CA ALA A 291 -11.22 21.71 1.59
C ALA A 291 -11.62 22.29 0.21
N ILE A 292 -11.19 21.63 -0.87
CA ILE A 292 -11.55 21.98 -2.25
C ILE A 292 -13.06 21.77 -2.51
N ALA A 293 -13.66 20.68 -2.01
CA ALA A 293 -15.09 20.43 -2.16
C ALA A 293 -15.93 21.47 -1.41
N LEU A 294 -15.53 21.86 -0.19
CA LEU A 294 -16.14 22.93 0.59
C LEU A 294 -15.98 24.29 -0.13
N ALA A 295 -14.76 24.61 -0.58
CA ALA A 295 -14.51 25.83 -1.35
C ALA A 295 -15.35 25.89 -2.63
N ARG A 296 -15.48 24.76 -3.36
CA ARG A 296 -16.37 24.66 -4.53
C ARG A 296 -17.82 24.92 -4.15
N LYS A 297 -18.36 24.26 -3.12
CA LYS A 297 -19.74 24.46 -2.64
C LYS A 297 -19.98 25.93 -2.28
N LEU A 298 -19.04 26.57 -1.58
CA LEU A 298 -19.10 28.00 -1.22
C LEU A 298 -19.09 28.89 -2.48
N VAL A 299 -18.19 28.64 -3.43
CA VAL A 299 -18.08 29.39 -4.69
C VAL A 299 -19.34 29.24 -5.56
N THR A 300 -19.89 28.03 -5.69
CA THR A 300 -21.15 27.81 -6.44
C THR A 300 -22.36 28.49 -5.79
N ARG A 301 -22.35 28.70 -4.46
CA ARG A 301 -23.47 29.34 -3.75
C ARG A 301 -23.36 30.87 -3.68
N VAL A 302 -22.14 31.43 -3.64
CA VAL A 302 -21.93 32.89 -3.57
C VAL A 302 -22.12 33.58 -4.94
N GLY A 303 -21.95 32.84 -6.04
CA GLY A 303 -22.03 33.39 -7.39
C GLY A 303 -20.79 34.23 -7.75
N SER A 304 -20.55 34.41 -9.04
CA SER A 304 -19.30 34.96 -9.60
C SER A 304 -19.09 36.47 -9.40
N SER A 305 -19.92 37.17 -8.62
CA SER A 305 -20.00 38.64 -8.63
C SER A 305 -19.27 39.37 -7.49
N SER A 306 -18.71 38.69 -6.49
CA SER A 306 -18.05 39.36 -5.36
C SER A 306 -16.54 39.13 -5.33
N GLN A 307 -15.80 40.04 -5.98
CA GLN A 307 -14.33 40.09 -5.99
C GLN A 307 -13.72 40.10 -4.57
N GLY A 308 -14.44 40.65 -3.58
CA GLY A 308 -14.04 40.62 -2.17
C GLY A 308 -13.99 39.22 -1.55
N VAL A 309 -14.93 38.34 -1.90
CA VAL A 309 -14.93 36.95 -1.40
C VAL A 309 -13.76 36.16 -1.97
N VAL A 310 -13.40 36.40 -3.23
CA VAL A 310 -12.22 35.78 -3.86
C VAL A 310 -10.92 36.23 -3.17
N GLN A 311 -10.78 37.51 -2.86
CA GLN A 311 -9.63 38.05 -2.11
C GLN A 311 -9.52 37.46 -0.70
N GLN A 312 -10.65 37.31 0.00
CA GLN A 312 -10.69 36.75 1.34
C GLN A 312 -10.35 35.24 1.33
N ILE A 313 -10.85 34.49 0.33
CA ILE A 313 -10.46 33.09 0.05
C ILE A 313 -8.94 32.97 -0.12
N ILE A 314 -8.36 33.82 -0.98
CA ILE A 314 -6.90 33.83 -1.25
C ILE A 314 -6.10 34.13 0.02
N SER A 315 -6.52 35.12 0.82
CA SER A 315 -5.86 35.49 2.07
C SER A 315 -5.87 34.34 3.08
N THR A 316 -7.03 33.70 3.28
CA THR A 316 -7.19 32.59 4.24
C THR A 316 -6.41 31.35 3.80
N ILE A 317 -6.41 31.00 2.50
CA ILE A 317 -5.57 29.92 1.96
C ILE A 317 -4.08 30.23 2.16
N SER A 318 -3.69 31.49 1.93
CA SER A 318 -2.31 31.92 2.09
C SER A 318 -1.85 31.95 3.54
N GLU A 319 -2.72 32.22 4.51
CA GLU A 319 -2.44 32.11 5.95
C GLU A 319 -2.39 30.66 6.42
N ALA A 320 -3.31 29.80 5.97
CA ALA A 320 -3.27 28.37 6.25
C ALA A 320 -1.97 27.72 5.76
N HIS A 321 -1.47 28.13 4.59
CA HIS A 321 -0.16 27.70 4.08
C HIS A 321 1.01 28.12 4.97
N LYS A 322 0.99 29.36 5.50
CA LYS A 322 2.05 29.91 6.36
C LYS A 322 2.09 29.24 7.73
N CYS A 323 0.93 28.85 8.28
CA CYS A 323 0.84 28.33 9.64
C CYS A 323 1.09 26.81 9.77
N GLN A 324 0.97 26.02 8.68
CA GLN A 324 0.82 24.55 8.83
C GLN A 324 1.70 23.66 7.93
N ASN A 325 2.69 24.19 7.20
CA ASN A 325 3.57 23.37 6.34
C ASN A 325 2.82 22.47 5.33
N ILE A 326 1.63 22.89 4.91
CA ILE A 326 0.81 22.17 3.93
C ILE A 326 1.57 22.09 2.60
N PRO A 327 1.61 20.92 1.92
CA PRO A 327 2.30 20.76 0.64
C PRO A 327 1.83 21.80 -0.38
N LYS A 328 2.79 22.54 -0.97
CA LYS A 328 2.56 23.67 -1.90
C LYS A 328 1.63 23.34 -3.08
N THR A 329 1.52 22.07 -3.44
CA THR A 329 0.62 21.53 -4.48
C THR A 329 -0.87 21.65 -4.13
N GLN A 330 -1.21 21.62 -2.85
CA GLN A 330 -2.58 21.77 -2.36
C GLN A 330 -2.99 23.25 -2.25
N ALA A 331 -2.05 24.12 -1.88
CA ALA A 331 -2.22 25.57 -1.96
C ALA A 331 -2.41 26.06 -3.41
N ALA A 332 -1.67 25.46 -4.37
CA ALA A 332 -1.85 25.73 -5.79
C ALA A 332 -3.21 25.26 -6.34
N ALA A 333 -3.74 24.14 -5.86
CA ALA A 333 -5.08 23.65 -6.24
C ALA A 333 -6.21 24.55 -5.71
N LEU A 334 -6.00 25.19 -4.55
CA LEU A 334 -6.93 26.13 -3.92
C LEU A 334 -6.94 27.53 -4.58
N CYS A 335 -5.88 27.90 -5.31
CA CYS A 335 -5.77 29.19 -6.03
C CYS A 335 -6.39 29.19 -7.45
N LEU A 336 -6.98 28.08 -7.91
CA LEU A 336 -7.40 27.93 -9.30
C LEU A 336 -8.88 28.29 -9.51
N VAL A 337 -9.17 29.59 -9.54
CA VAL A 337 -10.24 30.17 -10.37
C VAL A 337 -9.71 31.41 -11.12
N VAL A 338 -9.02 31.14 -12.23
CA VAL A 338 -8.97 31.90 -13.51
C VAL A 338 -8.37 33.34 -13.55
N PRO A 339 -7.11 33.65 -13.13
CA PRO A 339 -6.00 33.69 -14.14
C PRO A 339 -4.54 33.78 -13.57
N LEU A 340 -3.70 32.74 -13.65
CA LEU A 340 -2.27 32.82 -13.23
C LEU A 340 -1.33 31.79 -13.92
N GLU A 341 -1.19 31.82 -15.25
CA GLU A 341 -0.28 30.89 -15.95
C GLU A 341 1.21 31.13 -15.64
N GLN A 342 1.67 32.38 -15.61
CA GLN A 342 3.09 32.70 -15.38
C GLN A 342 3.53 32.49 -13.92
N GLY A 343 2.63 32.75 -12.96
CA GLY A 343 2.90 32.56 -11.53
C GLY A 343 2.96 31.08 -11.14
N ALA A 344 2.03 30.27 -11.67
CA ALA A 344 2.05 28.82 -11.50
C ALA A 344 3.32 28.20 -12.11
N TRP A 345 3.78 28.72 -13.26
CA TRP A 345 4.99 28.25 -13.93
C TRP A 345 6.27 28.54 -13.13
N ASN A 346 6.44 29.77 -12.64
CA ASN A 346 7.60 30.14 -11.84
C ASN A 346 7.64 29.36 -10.51
N MET A 347 6.49 29.06 -9.91
CA MET A 347 6.42 28.24 -8.70
C MET A 347 6.68 26.75 -8.99
N PHE A 348 6.16 26.20 -10.08
CA PHE A 348 6.40 24.81 -10.49
C PHE A 348 7.87 24.58 -10.86
N GLU A 349 8.49 25.52 -11.59
CA GLU A 349 9.91 25.48 -11.96
C GLU A 349 10.80 25.60 -10.72
N GLN A 350 10.51 26.53 -9.80
CA GLN A 350 11.25 26.65 -8.55
C GLN A 350 11.09 25.42 -7.64
N ASP A 351 9.96 24.73 -7.68
CA ASP A 351 9.73 23.52 -6.88
C ASP A 351 10.44 22.30 -7.49
N LEU A 352 10.38 22.10 -8.82
CA LEU A 352 11.07 21.00 -9.50
C LEU A 352 12.60 21.14 -9.53
N ILE A 353 13.10 22.36 -9.70
CA ILE A 353 14.55 22.64 -9.73
C ILE A 353 15.10 22.83 -8.30
N GLY A 354 14.32 23.44 -7.40
CA GLY A 354 14.74 23.69 -6.02
C GLY A 354 14.68 22.46 -5.11
N LYS A 355 13.84 21.47 -5.42
CA LYS A 355 13.82 20.19 -4.70
C LYS A 355 14.84 19.24 -5.31
N GLN A 356 16.10 19.39 -4.89
CA GLN A 356 17.05 18.28 -4.87
C GLN A 356 16.54 17.24 -3.85
N HIS A 357 15.52 16.46 -4.21
CA HIS A 357 15.03 15.40 -3.35
C HIS A 357 16.12 14.33 -3.20
N ALA A 358 16.38 13.95 -1.94
CA ALA A 358 17.18 12.77 -1.63
C ALA A 358 16.56 11.54 -2.33
N PRO A 359 17.36 10.61 -2.87
CA PRO A 359 16.95 9.53 -3.77
C PRO A 359 16.00 8.46 -3.17
N HIS A 360 15.36 8.71 -2.03
CA HIS A 360 14.56 7.71 -1.32
C HIS A 360 13.04 7.95 -1.33
N ASP A 361 12.53 9.00 -1.98
CA ASP A 361 11.07 9.29 -1.98
C ASP A 361 10.44 9.41 -3.39
N TYR A 362 10.71 8.42 -4.24
CA TYR A 362 10.16 8.38 -5.62
C TYR A 362 8.66 8.05 -5.69
N ALA A 363 8.11 7.40 -4.67
CA ALA A 363 6.67 7.08 -4.62
C ALA A 363 5.81 8.34 -4.40
N SER A 364 6.26 9.24 -3.52
CA SER A 364 5.65 10.55 -3.31
C SER A 364 5.74 11.44 -4.55
N ALA A 365 6.88 11.41 -5.25
CA ALA A 365 7.10 12.11 -6.52
C ALA A 365 6.15 11.68 -7.65
N SER A 366 5.92 10.37 -7.80
CA SER A 366 4.96 9.83 -8.78
C SER A 366 3.55 10.32 -8.51
N HIS A 367 3.10 10.22 -7.25
CA HIS A 367 1.79 10.67 -6.81
C HIS A 367 1.63 12.18 -6.95
N THR A 368 2.73 12.93 -6.78
CA THR A 368 2.76 14.38 -6.98
C THR A 368 2.54 14.74 -8.45
N LEU A 369 3.20 14.07 -9.40
CA LEU A 369 2.99 14.35 -10.83
C LEU A 369 1.63 13.83 -11.37
N SER A 370 1.21 12.62 -10.99
CA SER A 370 -0.07 12.04 -11.41
C SER A 370 -1.27 12.68 -10.70
N GLY A 371 -1.03 13.27 -9.53
CA GLY A 371 -1.99 14.01 -8.72
C GLY A 371 -1.99 15.51 -9.01
N LEU A 372 -1.44 15.95 -10.14
CA LEU A 372 -1.65 17.30 -10.68
C LEU A 372 -2.80 17.27 -11.71
N PRO A 373 -4.07 17.41 -11.29
CA PRO A 373 -5.19 17.75 -12.18
C PRO A 373 -4.86 18.93 -13.10
N SER A 374 -3.92 19.80 -12.69
CA SER A 374 -3.43 20.95 -13.43
C SER A 374 -2.57 20.61 -14.65
N PHE A 375 -1.89 19.45 -14.73
CA PHE A 375 -0.96 19.19 -15.84
C PHE A 375 -1.70 18.84 -17.14
N SER A 376 -2.74 17.99 -17.07
CA SER A 376 -3.64 17.71 -18.21
C SER A 376 -4.46 18.96 -18.60
N PHE A 377 -4.83 19.78 -17.61
CA PHE A 377 -5.56 21.02 -17.81
C PHE A 377 -4.72 22.14 -18.47
N LEU A 378 -3.45 22.31 -18.08
CA LEU A 378 -2.50 23.24 -18.71
C LEU A 378 -2.21 22.85 -20.18
N ILE A 379 -2.19 21.55 -20.44
CA ILE A 379 -2.06 20.98 -21.79
C ILE A 379 -3.27 21.29 -22.68
N GLU A 380 -4.47 21.39 -22.10
CA GLU A 380 -5.73 21.66 -22.82
C GLU A 380 -5.99 23.15 -23.06
N LEU A 381 -5.40 24.05 -22.25
CA LEU A 381 -5.68 25.49 -22.28
C LEU A 381 -4.64 26.36 -23.03
N GLY A 382 -3.37 25.94 -23.11
CA GLY A 382 -2.32 26.71 -23.78
C GLY A 382 -2.21 26.44 -25.29
N ASP A 383 -1.54 27.34 -26.03
CA ASP A 383 -1.02 27.04 -27.38
C ASP A 383 0.02 25.91 -27.24
N SER A 384 -0.46 24.68 -27.42
CA SER A 384 0.16 23.44 -26.91
C SER A 384 1.60 23.22 -27.38
N ASN A 385 1.96 23.84 -28.51
CA ASN A 385 3.28 23.67 -29.14
C ASN A 385 4.36 24.53 -28.48
N VAL A 386 4.03 25.76 -28.04
CA VAL A 386 4.97 26.64 -27.32
C VAL A 386 5.30 26.04 -25.96
N PHE A 387 4.29 25.48 -25.29
CA PHE A 387 4.44 24.79 -24.02
C PHE A 387 5.34 23.56 -24.13
N ALA A 388 5.04 22.66 -25.09
CA ALA A 388 5.84 21.46 -25.31
C ALA A 388 7.31 21.80 -25.65
N THR A 389 7.55 22.80 -26.49
CA THR A 389 8.90 23.24 -26.87
C THR A 389 9.70 23.77 -25.67
N ARG A 390 9.10 24.65 -24.86
CA ARG A 390 9.76 25.18 -23.65
C ARG A 390 10.02 24.10 -22.61
N MET A 391 9.10 23.15 -22.46
CA MET A 391 9.29 22.04 -21.52
C MET A 391 10.45 21.15 -21.97
N LEU A 392 10.55 20.84 -23.27
CA LEU A 392 11.68 20.11 -23.83
C LEU A 392 13.01 20.83 -23.50
N GLU A 393 13.12 22.13 -23.76
CA GLU A 393 14.34 22.89 -23.52
C GLU A 393 14.83 22.87 -22.05
N ARG A 394 13.93 22.60 -21.09
CA ARG A 394 14.23 22.54 -19.66
C ARG A 394 14.42 21.13 -19.11
N LEU A 395 14.03 20.08 -19.85
CA LEU A 395 14.15 18.69 -19.42
C LEU A 395 15.54 18.29 -18.91
N PRO A 396 16.67 18.69 -19.52
CA PRO A 396 18.00 18.29 -19.05
C PRO A 396 18.29 18.70 -17.59
N GLY A 397 17.72 19.81 -17.11
CA GLY A 397 17.89 20.29 -15.74
C GLY A 397 16.98 19.61 -14.71
N ILE A 398 16.06 18.75 -15.15
CA ILE A 398 15.07 18.07 -14.29
C ILE A 398 15.59 16.67 -13.92
N HIS A 399 15.30 16.19 -12.71
CA HIS A 399 15.72 14.85 -12.29
C HIS A 399 15.14 13.74 -13.21
N PRO A 400 15.92 12.69 -13.57
CA PRO A 400 15.56 11.70 -14.61
C PRO A 400 14.19 11.04 -14.44
N TYR A 401 13.81 10.76 -13.19
CA TYR A 401 12.48 10.24 -12.85
C TYR A 401 11.33 11.10 -13.40
N TYR A 402 11.42 12.42 -13.22
CA TYR A 402 10.40 13.36 -13.67
C TYR A 402 10.48 13.60 -15.18
N GLN A 403 11.68 13.53 -15.78
CA GLN A 403 11.84 13.63 -17.23
C GLN A 403 10.98 12.59 -17.96
N TYR A 404 11.01 11.33 -17.51
CA TYR A 404 10.21 10.26 -18.11
C TYR A 404 8.70 10.56 -18.05
N GLN A 405 8.22 10.97 -16.88
CA GLN A 405 6.81 11.26 -16.67
C GLN A 405 6.36 12.47 -17.51
N ILE A 406 7.17 13.52 -17.58
CA ILE A 406 6.89 14.71 -18.40
C ILE A 406 6.83 14.33 -19.88
N ILE A 407 7.81 13.58 -20.39
CA ILE A 407 7.84 13.11 -21.78
C ILE A 407 6.60 12.25 -22.07
N HIS A 408 6.25 11.34 -21.18
CA HIS A 408 5.08 10.48 -21.32
C HIS A 408 3.77 11.29 -21.37
N GLN A 409 3.58 12.26 -20.47
CA GLN A 409 2.40 13.11 -20.43
C GLN A 409 2.31 14.04 -21.65
N LEU A 410 3.45 14.43 -22.23
CA LEU A 410 3.52 15.29 -23.43
C LEU A 410 3.48 14.51 -24.75
N ARG A 411 3.35 13.18 -24.74
CA ARG A 411 3.44 12.35 -25.96
C ARG A 411 2.55 12.87 -27.09
N LYS A 412 1.28 13.19 -26.81
CA LYS A 412 0.32 13.64 -27.84
C LYS A 412 0.68 15.01 -28.43
N GLN A 413 1.24 15.89 -27.61
CA GLN A 413 1.61 17.26 -27.93
C GLN A 413 2.93 17.27 -28.71
N LEU A 414 3.87 16.41 -28.31
CA LEU A 414 5.10 16.16 -29.04
C LEU A 414 4.81 15.59 -30.44
N SER A 415 3.89 14.63 -30.56
CA SER A 415 3.49 14.09 -31.87
C SER A 415 2.98 15.21 -32.79
N ARG A 416 2.06 16.06 -32.30
CA ARG A 416 1.55 17.22 -33.04
C ARG A 416 2.62 18.27 -33.36
N LEU A 417 3.59 18.44 -32.46
CA LEU A 417 4.73 19.35 -32.68
C LEU A 417 5.60 18.82 -33.83
N PHE A 418 5.85 17.52 -33.85
CA PHE A 418 6.64 16.83 -34.87
C PHE A 418 5.95 16.83 -36.24
N GLU A 419 4.63 16.65 -36.29
CA GLU A 419 3.84 16.75 -37.52
C GLU A 419 3.87 18.14 -38.18
N ARG A 420 4.05 19.22 -37.39
CA ARG A 420 3.90 20.61 -37.85
C ARG A 420 5.22 21.34 -38.10
N GLY A 421 6.30 20.95 -37.45
CA GLY A 421 7.59 21.62 -37.58
C GLY A 421 8.51 20.97 -38.63
N PRO A 422 9.50 21.70 -39.17
CA PRO A 422 10.52 21.10 -40.03
C PRO A 422 11.32 20.06 -39.22
N PRO A 423 11.40 18.79 -39.68
CA PRO A 423 12.09 17.71 -38.96
C PRO A 423 13.52 18.04 -38.52
N GLY A 424 14.26 18.77 -39.35
CA GLY A 424 15.65 19.15 -39.11
C GLY A 424 15.85 19.97 -37.84
N ASP A 425 15.06 21.03 -37.65
CA ASP A 425 15.19 21.95 -36.51
C ASP A 425 14.86 21.25 -35.19
N ILE A 426 13.84 20.40 -35.21
CA ILE A 426 13.40 19.62 -34.05
C ILE A 426 14.49 18.62 -33.66
N MET A 427 15.03 17.89 -34.64
CA MET A 427 16.08 16.90 -34.40
C MET A 427 17.37 17.54 -33.92
N GLU A 428 17.74 18.71 -34.44
CA GLU A 428 18.90 19.46 -33.94
C GLU A 428 18.72 19.85 -32.47
N LYS A 429 17.52 20.34 -32.08
CA LYS A 429 17.22 20.67 -30.68
C LYS A 429 17.26 19.44 -29.78
N LEU A 430 16.63 18.34 -30.18
CA LEU A 430 16.64 17.09 -29.40
C LEU A 430 18.06 16.54 -29.22
N ASN A 431 18.88 16.56 -30.27
CA ASN A 431 20.28 16.14 -30.19
C ASN A 431 21.10 17.03 -29.24
N LYS A 432 20.90 18.36 -29.27
CA LYS A 432 21.54 19.28 -28.31
C LYS A 432 21.12 18.98 -26.86
N MET A 433 19.85 18.67 -26.65
CA MET A 433 19.31 18.34 -25.33
C MET A 433 19.86 17.01 -24.79
N ILE A 434 19.94 15.97 -25.63
CA ILE A 434 20.52 14.68 -25.25
C ILE A 434 21.98 14.85 -24.84
N LYS A 435 22.76 15.61 -25.62
CA LYS A 435 24.16 15.94 -25.28
C LYS A 435 24.30 16.72 -23.97
N ALA A 436 23.37 17.64 -23.71
CA ALA A 436 23.35 18.36 -22.44
C ALA A 436 23.00 17.44 -21.26
N ALA A 437 22.10 16.48 -21.48
CA ALA A 437 21.69 15.52 -20.46
C ALA A 437 22.78 14.48 -20.14
N THR A 438 23.57 14.06 -21.13
CA THR A 438 24.72 13.15 -20.90
C THR A 438 25.87 13.84 -20.17
N ALA A 439 26.02 15.16 -20.33
CA ALA A 439 26.98 15.94 -19.54
C ALA A 439 26.63 16.00 -18.04
N ILE A 440 25.36 15.76 -17.68
CA ILE A 440 24.90 15.71 -16.30
C ILE A 440 24.98 14.23 -15.84
N SER A 441 26.00 13.90 -15.05
CA SER A 441 26.49 12.53 -14.80
C SER A 441 25.54 11.54 -14.10
N SER A 442 24.26 11.88 -13.90
CA SER A 442 23.27 11.08 -13.19
C SER A 442 22.08 10.64 -14.05
N THR A 443 22.03 11.07 -15.32
CA THR A 443 20.87 10.81 -16.19
C THR A 443 20.95 9.42 -16.82
N THR A 444 19.86 8.64 -16.73
CA THR A 444 19.74 7.37 -17.47
C THR A 444 19.23 7.62 -18.90
N ALA A 445 19.51 6.72 -19.84
CA ALA A 445 19.05 6.84 -21.22
C ALA A 445 17.54 6.57 -21.40
N VAL A 446 16.94 5.81 -20.47
CA VAL A 446 15.56 5.30 -20.58
C VAL A 446 14.49 6.39 -20.74
N PRO A 447 14.53 7.52 -20.02
CA PRO A 447 13.62 8.65 -20.24
C PRO A 447 13.64 9.17 -21.68
N TRP A 448 14.84 9.29 -22.27
CA TRP A 448 15.06 9.84 -23.61
C TRP A 448 14.51 8.93 -24.71
N LEU A 449 14.53 7.61 -24.50
CA LEU A 449 13.89 6.65 -25.41
C LEU A 449 12.37 6.88 -25.51
N GLY A 450 11.74 7.51 -24.51
CA GLY A 450 10.32 7.88 -24.56
C GLY A 450 9.97 8.86 -25.69
N LEU A 451 10.94 9.64 -26.17
CA LEU A 451 10.76 10.58 -27.29
C LEU A 451 10.61 9.88 -28.65
N LEU A 452 11.04 8.62 -28.75
CA LEU A 452 10.90 7.85 -29.99
C LEU A 452 9.44 7.58 -30.32
N SER A 453 8.60 7.35 -29.31
CA SER A 453 7.19 7.02 -29.54
C SER A 453 6.43 8.13 -30.25
N PRO A 454 6.49 9.41 -29.83
CA PRO A 454 5.85 10.49 -30.59
C PRO A 454 6.43 10.73 -31.99
N LEU A 455 7.72 10.46 -32.24
CA LEU A 455 8.28 10.53 -33.59
C LEU A 455 7.71 9.44 -34.50
N LEU A 456 7.58 8.22 -33.97
CA LEU A 456 6.99 7.09 -34.70
C LEU A 456 5.49 7.28 -34.93
N ASP A 457 4.76 7.83 -33.94
CA ASP A 457 3.35 8.19 -34.07
C ASP A 457 3.14 9.23 -35.20
N ALA A 458 4.15 10.06 -35.48
CA ALA A 458 4.17 11.05 -36.57
C ALA A 458 4.76 10.53 -37.90
N ASP A 459 4.95 9.21 -38.06
CA ASP A 459 5.55 8.55 -39.23
C ASP A 459 6.99 8.98 -39.57
N MET A 460 7.73 9.47 -38.57
CA MET A 460 9.13 9.93 -38.72
C MET A 460 10.14 8.83 -38.38
N CYS A 461 10.07 7.70 -39.09
CA CYS A 461 10.86 6.50 -38.80
C CYS A 461 12.38 6.73 -38.90
N ASN A 462 12.84 7.54 -39.86
CA ASN A 462 14.27 7.81 -40.06
C ASN A 462 14.84 8.69 -38.94
N GLU A 463 14.07 9.68 -38.51
CA GLU A 463 14.40 10.59 -37.42
C GLU A 463 14.37 9.87 -36.08
N ALA A 464 13.38 9.00 -35.84
CA ALA A 464 13.35 8.14 -34.67
C ALA A 464 14.58 7.23 -34.61
N ARG A 465 14.97 6.63 -35.74
CA ARG A 465 16.21 5.83 -35.83
C ARG A 465 17.45 6.65 -35.54
N SER A 466 17.57 7.83 -36.15
CA SER A 466 18.67 8.77 -35.92
C SER A 466 18.75 9.20 -34.45
N LEU A 467 17.61 9.48 -33.81
CA LEU A 467 17.53 9.82 -32.39
C LEU A 467 17.98 8.65 -31.51
N ALA A 468 17.50 7.44 -31.81
CA ALA A 468 17.89 6.23 -31.07
C ALA A 468 19.41 6.03 -31.16
N ASP A 469 20.00 6.23 -32.33
CA ASP A 469 21.45 6.12 -32.54
C ASP A 469 22.23 7.17 -31.77
N THR A 470 21.74 8.42 -31.74
CA THR A 470 22.32 9.47 -30.89
C THR A 470 22.26 9.07 -29.42
N ILE A 471 21.09 8.63 -28.92
CA ILE A 471 20.91 8.20 -27.51
C ILE A 471 21.89 7.06 -27.19
N ILE A 472 21.99 6.05 -28.05
CA ILE A 472 22.91 4.91 -27.83
C ILE A 472 24.36 5.40 -27.82
N SER A 473 24.76 6.23 -28.77
CA SER A 473 26.16 6.70 -28.86
C SER A 473 26.58 7.58 -27.68
N GLU A 474 25.66 8.40 -27.16
CA GLU A 474 25.93 9.34 -26.07
C GLU A 474 25.84 8.67 -24.70
N PHE A 475 24.89 7.76 -24.50
CA PHE A 475 24.69 7.08 -23.20
C PHE A 475 25.41 5.74 -23.08
N CYS A 476 25.84 5.14 -24.20
CA CYS A 476 26.61 3.90 -24.23
C CYS A 476 27.88 4.07 -25.07
N PRO A 477 28.77 5.02 -24.72
CA PRO A 477 30.04 5.16 -25.42
C PRO A 477 30.81 3.84 -25.33
N SER A 478 31.39 3.43 -26.46
CA SER A 478 32.12 2.17 -26.73
C SER A 478 32.65 1.41 -25.49
N PRO A 479 32.62 0.06 -25.47
CA PRO A 479 33.13 -0.78 -24.37
C PRO A 479 34.60 -0.53 -24.01
N ALA A 480 35.38 0.14 -24.87
CA ALA A 480 36.73 0.60 -24.57
C ALA A 480 36.80 1.63 -23.41
N PHE A 481 35.67 2.21 -22.97
CA PHE A 481 35.57 2.97 -21.72
C PHE A 481 35.68 2.01 -20.52
N LYS A 482 36.91 1.50 -20.30
CA LYS A 482 37.27 0.74 -19.11
C LYS A 482 36.80 1.49 -17.89
N LEU A 483 36.15 0.78 -16.97
CA LEU A 483 35.88 1.21 -15.59
C LEU A 483 37.07 2.01 -15.07
N VAL A 484 36.99 3.34 -15.15
CA VAL A 484 37.90 4.21 -14.41
C VAL A 484 37.39 4.08 -12.98
N ASP A 485 37.96 3.13 -12.24
CA ASP A 485 37.76 2.98 -10.81
C ASP A 485 38.17 4.30 -10.15
N LYS A 486 37.21 5.22 -10.00
CA LYS A 486 37.38 6.40 -9.17
C LYS A 486 37.30 5.89 -7.73
N GLY A 487 38.45 5.81 -7.07
CA GLY A 487 38.64 5.29 -5.71
C GLY A 487 37.97 6.11 -4.60
N ALA A 488 36.65 6.29 -4.68
CA ALA A 488 35.86 6.97 -3.67
C ALA A 488 34.47 6.31 -3.54
N GLY A 489 34.43 5.10 -2.97
CA GLY A 489 33.40 4.57 -2.07
C GLY A 489 31.91 4.59 -2.46
N GLY A 490 31.54 5.04 -3.65
CA GLY A 490 30.19 5.07 -4.15
C GLY A 490 30.14 4.44 -5.52
N GLN A 491 29.61 3.22 -5.62
CA GLN A 491 29.23 2.65 -6.91
C GLN A 491 28.10 3.49 -7.50
N GLN A 492 28.41 4.60 -8.18
CA GLN A 492 27.51 5.12 -9.19
C GLN A 492 27.41 4.04 -10.27
N LYS A 493 26.23 3.43 -10.39
CA LYS A 493 25.92 2.55 -11.52
C LYS A 493 26.25 3.30 -12.79
N HIS A 494 27.30 2.87 -13.49
CA HIS A 494 27.67 3.47 -14.75
C HIS A 494 26.47 3.34 -15.70
N PRO A 495 26.12 4.37 -16.50
CA PRO A 495 25.03 4.28 -17.47
C PRO A 495 25.20 3.09 -18.45
N ASN A 496 26.44 2.60 -18.62
CA ASN A 496 26.78 1.41 -19.41
C ASN A 496 26.66 0.09 -18.62
N ASP A 497 25.96 0.03 -17.48
CA ASP A 497 25.77 -1.26 -16.82
C ASP A 497 24.85 -2.17 -17.66
N LYS A 498 25.15 -3.48 -17.64
CA LYS A 498 24.39 -4.50 -18.39
C LYS A 498 22.87 -4.45 -18.13
N THR A 499 22.46 -4.03 -16.94
CA THR A 499 21.05 -3.98 -16.55
C THR A 499 20.36 -2.81 -17.26
N SER A 500 21.04 -1.66 -17.33
CA SER A 500 20.59 -0.44 -17.98
C SER A 500 20.44 -0.66 -19.47
N ILE A 501 21.42 -1.29 -20.12
CA ILE A 501 21.32 -1.65 -21.54
C ILE A 501 20.19 -2.66 -21.78
N GLN A 502 20.03 -3.66 -20.92
CA GLN A 502 18.92 -4.61 -21.04
C GLN A 502 17.56 -3.91 -20.93
N GLU A 503 17.40 -2.97 -20.00
CA GLU A 503 16.17 -2.17 -19.87
C GLU A 503 15.95 -1.25 -21.07
N MET A 504 17.01 -0.68 -21.66
CA MET A 504 16.91 0.06 -22.93
C MET A 504 16.41 -0.83 -24.08
N VAL A 505 16.95 -2.05 -24.21
CA VAL A 505 16.50 -3.04 -25.22
C VAL A 505 15.03 -3.37 -25.03
N LYS A 506 14.60 -3.73 -23.80
CA LYS A 506 13.20 -4.03 -23.50
C LYS A 506 12.29 -2.85 -23.80
N LYS A 507 12.71 -1.63 -23.46
CA LYS A 507 11.94 -0.41 -23.71
C LYS A 507 11.79 -0.14 -25.20
N LEU A 508 12.86 -0.28 -25.99
CA LEU A 508 12.81 -0.12 -27.44
C LEU A 508 11.90 -1.16 -28.10
N ILE A 509 12.02 -2.45 -27.72
CA ILE A 509 11.14 -3.50 -28.22
C ILE A 509 9.68 -3.15 -27.95
N ARG A 510 9.36 -2.74 -26.72
CA ARG A 510 8.00 -2.32 -26.37
C ARG A 510 7.52 -1.12 -27.19
N ILE A 511 8.36 -0.09 -27.41
CA ILE A 511 8.01 1.05 -28.26
C ILE A 511 7.71 0.59 -29.68
N THR A 512 8.52 -0.31 -30.24
CA THR A 512 8.31 -0.84 -31.59
C THR A 512 7.08 -1.73 -31.72
N GLU A 513 6.70 -2.47 -30.68
CA GLU A 513 5.46 -3.24 -30.62
C GLU A 513 4.23 -2.32 -30.58
N GLU A 514 4.28 -1.27 -29.76
CA GLU A 514 3.18 -0.30 -29.62
C GLU A 514 2.95 0.54 -30.90
N THR A 515 4.00 0.76 -31.69
CA THR A 515 3.99 1.62 -32.89
C THR A 515 4.09 0.85 -34.22
N TYR A 516 4.21 -0.48 -34.17
CA TYR A 516 4.48 -1.34 -35.33
C TYR A 516 5.74 -0.96 -36.14
N ALA A 517 6.68 -0.24 -35.55
CA ALA A 517 7.87 0.30 -36.23
C ALA A 517 9.14 -0.56 -36.07
N LEU A 518 8.97 -1.87 -35.88
CA LEU A 518 10.07 -2.79 -35.58
C LEU A 518 11.15 -2.79 -36.69
N GLY A 519 10.75 -2.65 -37.96
CA GLY A 519 11.70 -2.54 -39.08
C GLY A 519 12.54 -1.25 -39.10
N GLY A 520 12.04 -0.16 -38.50
CA GLY A 520 12.75 1.13 -38.44
C GLY A 520 13.82 1.17 -37.35
N LEU A 521 13.50 0.64 -36.16
CA LEU A 521 14.39 0.67 -34.99
C LEU A 521 15.19 -0.63 -34.76
N GLY A 522 14.94 -1.68 -35.53
CA GLY A 522 15.62 -2.97 -35.41
C GLY A 522 17.15 -2.89 -35.35
N PRO A 523 17.84 -2.12 -36.21
CA PRO A 523 19.30 -1.99 -36.15
C PRO A 523 19.82 -1.33 -34.86
N ALA A 524 19.07 -0.37 -34.29
CA ALA A 524 19.42 0.25 -33.01
C ALA A 524 19.27 -0.74 -31.84
N ILE A 525 18.20 -1.56 -31.87
CA ILE A 525 17.98 -2.66 -30.93
C ILE A 525 19.13 -3.68 -31.02
N ALA A 526 19.53 -4.06 -32.23
CA ALA A 526 20.61 -5.01 -32.48
C ALA A 526 21.95 -4.50 -31.92
N ARG A 527 22.29 -3.23 -32.15
CA ARG A 527 23.49 -2.60 -31.58
C ARG A 527 23.51 -2.63 -30.05
N LEU A 528 22.39 -2.33 -29.40
CA LEU A 528 22.31 -2.43 -27.93
C LEU A 528 22.47 -3.86 -27.44
N MET A 529 21.90 -4.85 -28.13
CA MET A 529 22.12 -6.26 -27.80
C MET A 529 23.58 -6.67 -27.99
N VAL A 530 24.25 -6.17 -29.02
CA VAL A 530 25.70 -6.39 -29.25
C VAL A 530 26.51 -5.76 -28.13
N LEU A 531 26.25 -4.50 -27.77
CA LEU A 531 26.92 -3.82 -26.64
C LEU A 531 26.68 -4.55 -25.31
N TRP A 532 25.45 -5.02 -25.09
CA TRP A 532 25.11 -5.83 -23.92
C TRP A 532 25.90 -7.14 -23.89
N ALA A 533 25.98 -7.83 -25.04
CA ALA A 533 26.74 -9.06 -25.19
C ALA A 533 28.22 -8.79 -24.98
N GLU A 534 28.80 -7.74 -25.57
CA GLU A 534 30.19 -7.36 -25.35
C GLU A 534 30.47 -7.13 -23.86
N LEU A 535 29.63 -6.39 -23.13
CA LEU A 535 29.85 -6.13 -21.70
C LEU A 535 29.65 -7.37 -20.80
N GLY A 536 28.66 -8.20 -21.11
CA GLY A 536 28.31 -9.38 -20.30
C GLY A 536 29.14 -10.62 -20.63
N MET A 537 29.53 -10.74 -21.89
CA MET A 537 30.19 -11.89 -22.52
C MET A 537 31.62 -11.55 -22.99
N GLU A 538 32.17 -10.41 -22.55
CA GLU A 538 33.52 -9.93 -22.88
C GLU A 538 34.55 -11.05 -22.65
N ALA A 539 35.11 -11.52 -23.76
CA ALA A 539 35.82 -12.79 -23.87
C ALA A 539 34.99 -13.97 -23.38
N ALA A 540 34.39 -14.70 -24.33
CA ALA A 540 34.23 -16.13 -24.14
C ALA A 540 35.54 -16.68 -23.55
N PRO A 541 35.51 -17.71 -22.68
CA PRO A 541 36.71 -18.43 -22.30
C PRO A 541 37.24 -19.20 -23.52
N THR A 542 37.63 -18.47 -24.59
CA THR A 542 38.32 -18.97 -25.76
C THR A 542 39.73 -19.37 -25.39
N ASP A 543 40.27 -18.77 -24.33
CA ASP A 543 41.49 -19.22 -23.69
C ASP A 543 41.16 -20.22 -22.58
N ALA A 544 40.92 -21.48 -23.00
CA ALA A 544 40.75 -22.59 -22.07
C ALA A 544 41.95 -22.73 -21.11
N ASP A 545 43.15 -22.28 -21.53
CA ASP A 545 44.35 -22.30 -20.72
C ASP A 545 44.28 -21.25 -19.59
N ALA A 546 43.77 -20.05 -19.87
CA ALA A 546 43.55 -19.00 -18.87
C ALA A 546 42.49 -19.39 -17.80
N LEU A 547 41.42 -20.11 -18.20
CA LEU A 547 40.46 -20.67 -17.25
C LEU A 547 41.13 -21.76 -16.40
N ALA A 548 41.83 -22.70 -17.02
CA ALA A 548 42.53 -23.77 -16.32
C ALA A 548 43.63 -23.23 -15.39
N GLU A 549 44.29 -22.12 -15.75
CA GLU A 549 45.23 -21.39 -14.88
C GLU A 549 44.51 -20.75 -13.69
N SER A 550 43.36 -20.11 -13.93
CA SER A 550 42.57 -19.49 -12.87
C SER A 550 42.01 -20.54 -11.89
N GLU A 551 41.55 -21.69 -12.37
CA GLU A 551 41.09 -22.81 -11.54
C GLU A 551 42.23 -23.43 -10.71
N ARG A 552 43.42 -23.58 -11.30
CA ARG A 552 44.63 -24.01 -10.57
C ARG A 552 45.00 -23.00 -9.49
N ALA A 553 45.03 -21.71 -9.82
CA ALA A 553 45.32 -20.64 -8.88
C ALA A 553 44.28 -20.59 -7.75
N LEU A 554 42.99 -20.77 -8.06
CA LEU A 554 41.91 -20.85 -7.08
C LEU A 554 42.13 -22.03 -6.13
N LYS A 555 42.43 -23.22 -6.65
CA LYS A 555 42.70 -24.39 -5.80
C LYS A 555 43.89 -24.15 -4.87
N THR A 556 45.00 -23.63 -5.38
CA THR A 556 46.17 -23.28 -4.56
C THR A 556 45.82 -22.22 -3.52
N CYS A 557 45.03 -21.21 -3.89
CA CYS A 557 44.54 -20.19 -2.96
C CYS A 557 43.74 -20.83 -1.82
N LEU A 558 42.75 -21.69 -2.12
CA LEU A 558 41.92 -22.37 -1.12
C LEU A 558 42.74 -23.26 -0.19
N ASP A 559 43.75 -23.97 -0.71
CA ASP A 559 44.67 -24.80 0.09
C ASP A 559 45.49 -23.95 1.09
N GLN A 560 45.76 -22.68 0.78
CA GLN A 560 46.48 -21.76 1.69
C GLN A 560 45.58 -21.13 2.77
N PHE A 561 44.25 -21.21 2.63
CA PHE A 561 43.30 -20.79 3.66
C PHE A 561 43.20 -21.85 4.77
N THR A 562 44.27 -22.17 5.48
CA THR A 562 44.26 -23.16 6.58
C THR A 562 43.66 -22.65 7.89
N CYS A 563 43.31 -21.36 7.95
CA CYS A 563 42.72 -20.74 9.14
C CYS A 563 41.26 -21.18 9.31
N ASN A 564 40.88 -21.50 10.55
CA ASN A 564 39.51 -21.86 10.93
C ASN A 564 38.68 -20.66 11.44
N CYS A 565 39.12 -19.41 11.20
CA CYS A 565 38.31 -18.26 11.57
C CYS A 565 37.07 -18.13 10.67
N SER A 566 35.99 -17.56 11.21
CA SER A 566 34.72 -17.38 10.50
C SER A 566 34.89 -16.62 9.18
N THR A 567 35.71 -15.56 9.17
CA THR A 567 36.03 -14.77 7.98
C THR A 567 36.67 -15.63 6.87
N CYS A 568 37.65 -16.46 7.20
CA CYS A 568 38.28 -17.35 6.20
C CYS A 568 37.32 -18.41 5.69
N HIS A 569 36.45 -18.93 6.56
CA HIS A 569 35.42 -19.90 6.15
C HIS A 569 34.41 -19.28 5.17
N GLU A 570 33.99 -18.03 5.43
CA GLU A 570 33.08 -17.29 4.55
C GLU A 570 33.72 -17.01 3.19
N ILE A 571 35.00 -16.59 3.15
CA ILE A 571 35.76 -16.37 1.92
C ILE A 571 35.92 -17.66 1.13
N ARG A 572 36.27 -18.77 1.80
CA ARG A 572 36.41 -20.07 1.16
C ARG A 572 35.09 -20.50 0.52
N THR A 573 34.01 -20.42 1.28
CA THR A 573 32.64 -20.74 0.81
C THR A 573 32.27 -19.86 -0.38
N PHE A 574 32.57 -18.56 -0.32
CA PHE A 574 32.35 -17.64 -1.42
C PHE A 574 33.16 -18.03 -2.66
N LEU A 575 34.47 -18.25 -2.54
CA LEU A 575 35.35 -18.61 -3.64
C LEU A 575 34.98 -19.96 -4.28
N GLU A 576 34.64 -20.96 -3.46
CA GLU A 576 34.15 -22.28 -3.89
C GLU A 576 32.74 -22.23 -4.50
N SER A 577 31.93 -21.23 -4.15
CA SER A 577 30.55 -21.15 -4.66
C SER A 577 30.53 -21.03 -6.18
N GLU A 578 29.84 -21.96 -6.83
CA GLU A 578 29.85 -22.07 -8.28
C GLU A 578 29.15 -20.91 -9.00
N ARG A 579 28.18 -20.17 -8.41
CA ARG A 579 27.12 -19.60 -9.28
C ARG A 579 26.66 -18.16 -9.22
N LEU A 580 26.78 -17.33 -8.19
CA LEU A 580 26.01 -16.07 -8.24
C LEU A 580 26.70 -14.82 -7.72
N HIS A 581 27.64 -14.94 -6.79
CA HIS A 581 28.25 -13.78 -6.18
C HIS A 581 29.60 -13.50 -6.83
N SER A 582 29.68 -12.42 -7.60
CA SER A 582 30.95 -11.87 -8.08
C SER A 582 31.65 -11.03 -7.01
N VAL A 583 30.92 -10.62 -5.97
CA VAL A 583 31.40 -9.78 -4.88
C VAL A 583 30.92 -10.34 -3.54
N LEU A 584 31.83 -10.43 -2.57
CA LEU A 584 31.56 -10.68 -1.16
C LEU A 584 31.89 -9.41 -0.37
N LYS A 585 30.97 -8.95 0.48
CA LYS A 585 31.23 -7.88 1.45
C LYS A 585 31.24 -8.48 2.84
N ILE A 586 32.37 -8.36 3.54
CA ILE A 586 32.48 -8.70 4.96
C ILE A 586 32.54 -7.39 5.73
N ALA A 587 31.43 -7.04 6.38
CA ALA A 587 31.28 -5.76 7.05
C ALA A 587 31.80 -5.80 8.50
N ASN A 588 32.19 -4.62 9.01
CA ASN A 588 32.48 -4.40 10.42
C ASN A 588 33.61 -5.28 10.99
N LEU A 589 34.65 -5.56 10.22
CA LEU A 589 35.82 -6.25 10.75
C LEU A 589 36.53 -5.35 11.75
N SER A 590 36.56 -5.80 13.00
CA SER A 590 37.23 -5.09 14.09
C SER A 590 38.75 -5.23 13.95
N PRO A 591 39.51 -4.16 14.20
CA PRO A 591 40.95 -4.24 14.38
C PRO A 591 41.14 -4.95 15.71
N GLY A 592 41.47 -6.25 15.67
CA GLY A 592 41.43 -7.11 16.84
C GLY A 592 42.16 -6.50 18.05
N SER A 593 41.57 -6.63 19.23
CA SER A 593 42.19 -6.21 20.50
C SER A 593 43.40 -7.06 20.92
N SER A 594 43.66 -8.16 20.20
CA SER A 594 44.83 -9.01 20.37
C SER A 594 45.87 -8.78 19.27
N LYS A 595 47.16 -8.89 19.62
CA LYS A 595 48.31 -8.76 18.69
C LYS A 595 48.29 -9.74 17.50
N THR A 596 47.32 -10.63 17.39
CA THR A 596 47.29 -11.74 16.41
C THR A 596 46.09 -11.75 15.46
N SER A 597 45.17 -10.78 15.48
CA SER A 597 43.96 -10.88 14.63
C SER A 597 43.39 -9.56 14.10
N ASP A 598 44.20 -8.79 13.36
CA ASP A 598 43.64 -7.84 12.38
C ASP A 598 43.06 -8.66 11.21
N SER A 599 41.76 -8.96 11.29
CA SER A 599 41.08 -9.86 10.36
C SER A 599 41.06 -9.30 8.93
N ALA A 600 41.03 -7.98 8.75
CA ALA A 600 41.09 -7.35 7.43
C ALA A 600 42.48 -7.53 6.80
N ARG A 601 43.54 -7.20 7.56
CA ARG A 601 44.93 -7.40 7.10
C ARG A 601 45.25 -8.87 6.85
N HIS A 602 44.68 -9.78 7.63
CA HIS A 602 44.80 -11.21 7.40
C HIS A 602 44.25 -11.63 6.03
N VAL A 603 43.05 -11.15 5.68
CA VAL A 603 42.41 -11.43 4.38
C VAL A 603 43.19 -10.80 3.22
N GLU A 604 43.58 -9.54 3.35
CA GLU A 604 44.43 -8.85 2.35
C GLU A 604 45.71 -9.64 2.10
N GLN A 605 46.44 -10.03 3.15
CA GLN A 605 47.70 -10.75 3.04
C GLN A 605 47.53 -12.11 2.36
N LYS A 606 46.41 -12.81 2.60
CA LYS A 606 46.14 -14.13 2.02
C LYS A 606 45.75 -14.06 0.54
N LEU A 607 45.02 -13.02 0.13
CA LEU A 607 44.56 -12.89 -1.26
C LEU A 607 45.52 -12.08 -2.14
N LYS A 608 46.45 -11.30 -1.56
CA LYS A 608 47.45 -10.53 -2.29
C LYS A 608 48.30 -11.36 -3.25
N ASP A 609 48.57 -12.61 -2.90
CA ASP A 609 49.37 -13.53 -3.72
C ASP A 609 48.57 -14.18 -4.86
N TYR A 610 47.25 -13.92 -4.95
CA TYR A 610 46.33 -14.51 -5.92
C TYR A 610 45.47 -13.49 -6.68
N PRO A 611 46.07 -12.47 -7.34
CA PRO A 611 45.32 -11.45 -8.06
C PRO A 611 44.52 -12.01 -9.24
N THR A 612 44.90 -13.18 -9.77
CA THR A 612 44.17 -13.90 -10.82
C THR A 612 42.89 -14.58 -10.32
N VAL A 613 42.74 -14.75 -9.01
CA VAL A 613 41.59 -15.41 -8.36
C VAL A 613 40.59 -14.38 -7.86
N ALA A 614 41.06 -13.38 -7.10
CA ALA A 614 40.20 -12.33 -6.58
C ALA A 614 40.99 -11.04 -6.31
N SER A 615 40.31 -9.90 -6.47
CA SER A 615 40.80 -8.62 -5.95
C SER A 615 40.19 -8.33 -4.60
N VAL A 616 40.97 -7.69 -3.72
CA VAL A 616 40.53 -7.26 -2.40
C VAL A 616 40.59 -5.74 -2.33
N GLU A 617 39.48 -5.14 -1.91
CA GLU A 617 39.34 -3.72 -1.66
C GLU A 617 38.90 -3.55 -0.21
N VAL A 618 39.59 -2.67 0.54
CA VAL A 618 39.32 -2.45 1.96
C VAL A 618 38.95 -1.00 2.17
N GLU A 619 37.75 -0.79 2.70
CA GLU A 619 37.17 0.51 2.96
C GLU A 619 37.04 0.73 4.48
N LEU A 620 37.29 1.96 4.92
CA LEU A 620 36.96 2.36 6.30
C LEU A 620 35.45 2.51 6.43
N CYS A 621 34.86 1.95 7.48
CA CYS A 621 33.43 2.06 7.71
C CYS A 621 33.05 3.52 8.01
N ALA A 622 32.11 4.08 7.24
CA ALA A 622 31.71 5.49 7.34
C ALA A 622 31.20 5.90 8.73
N HIS A 623 30.71 4.95 9.53
CA HIS A 623 30.16 5.20 10.86
C HIS A 623 31.12 4.87 12.00
N ASN A 624 32.27 4.25 11.71
CA ASN A 624 33.27 3.92 12.71
C ASN A 624 34.63 3.74 12.04
N GLU A 625 35.53 4.71 12.22
CA GLU A 625 36.89 4.72 11.64
C GLU A 625 37.75 3.52 12.09
N GLN A 626 37.36 2.86 13.19
CA GLN A 626 38.06 1.66 13.65
C GLN A 626 37.63 0.42 12.86
N LEU A 627 36.41 0.37 12.35
CA LEU A 627 35.90 -0.79 11.61
C LEU A 627 36.28 -0.72 10.13
N ARG A 628 36.60 -1.87 9.56
CA ARG A 628 36.90 -2.02 8.13
C ARG A 628 35.87 -2.90 7.45
N ASP A 629 35.40 -2.47 6.29
CA ASP A 629 34.63 -3.29 5.37
C ASP A 629 35.59 -3.87 4.33
N VAL A 630 35.56 -5.18 4.13
CA VAL A 630 36.41 -5.86 3.14
C VAL A 630 35.52 -6.36 2.00
N TRP A 631 35.82 -5.90 0.79
CA TRP A 631 35.18 -6.28 -0.45
C TRP A 631 36.09 -7.21 -1.23
N ILE A 632 35.61 -8.40 -1.55
CA ILE A 632 36.36 -9.40 -2.32
C ILE A 632 35.62 -9.62 -3.62
N ARG A 633 36.27 -9.32 -4.75
CA ARG A 633 35.70 -9.49 -6.09
C ARG A 633 36.37 -10.67 -6.76
N LYS A 634 35.59 -11.66 -7.18
CA LYS A 634 36.13 -12.78 -7.98
C LYS A 634 36.64 -12.24 -9.31
N SER A 635 37.75 -12.82 -9.75
CA SER A 635 38.26 -12.64 -11.10
C SER A 635 37.20 -13.04 -12.14
N PRO A 636 36.99 -12.25 -13.21
CA PRO A 636 36.03 -12.57 -14.28
C PRO A 636 36.14 -13.99 -14.81
N GLN A 637 37.35 -14.53 -14.89
CA GLN A 637 37.66 -15.88 -15.36
C GLN A 637 36.98 -16.97 -14.51
N LEU A 638 36.77 -16.73 -13.22
CA LEU A 638 36.18 -17.74 -12.31
C LEU A 638 34.66 -17.73 -12.28
N PHE A 639 34.02 -16.57 -12.45
CA PHE A 639 32.56 -16.46 -12.32
C PHE A 639 31.83 -16.27 -13.65
N ARG A 640 32.47 -15.74 -14.70
CA ARG A 640 31.82 -15.57 -16.01
C ARG A 640 31.42 -16.91 -16.65
N PRO A 641 32.22 -18.00 -16.59
CA PRO A 641 31.82 -19.27 -17.20
C PRO A 641 30.49 -19.82 -16.66
N SER A 642 30.24 -19.66 -15.35
CA SER A 642 28.98 -20.13 -14.75
C SER A 642 27.78 -19.22 -15.06
N GLN A 643 28.02 -17.92 -15.31
CA GLN A 643 27.00 -16.97 -15.76
C GLN A 643 26.79 -16.99 -17.28
N TRP A 644 27.73 -17.54 -18.05
CA TRP A 644 27.75 -17.52 -19.52
C TRP A 644 26.45 -18.04 -20.13
N GLN A 645 25.98 -19.18 -19.65
CA GLN A 645 24.73 -19.75 -20.14
C GLN A 645 23.53 -18.84 -19.81
N GLY A 646 23.52 -18.20 -18.63
CA GLY A 646 22.50 -17.22 -18.28
C GLY A 646 22.55 -15.97 -19.19
N TYR A 647 23.75 -15.54 -19.60
CA TYR A 647 23.90 -14.46 -20.58
C TYR A 647 23.39 -14.87 -21.96
N ILE A 648 23.74 -16.06 -22.45
CA ILE A 648 23.21 -16.61 -23.71
C ILE A 648 21.68 -16.71 -23.65
N ASP A 649 21.13 -17.25 -22.57
CA ASP A 649 19.68 -17.42 -22.42
C ASP A 649 18.97 -16.06 -22.42
N THR A 650 19.54 -15.06 -21.75
CA THR A 650 19.01 -13.69 -21.75
C THR A 650 19.13 -13.02 -23.12
N LEU A 651 20.26 -13.19 -23.82
CA LEU A 651 20.45 -12.67 -25.17
C LEU A 651 19.48 -13.33 -26.15
N TRP A 652 19.30 -14.64 -26.05
CA TRP A 652 18.36 -15.42 -26.83
C TRP A 652 16.92 -14.98 -26.56
N GLU A 653 16.56 -14.72 -25.30
CA GLU A 653 15.26 -14.15 -24.94
C GLU A 653 15.04 -12.78 -25.60
N MET A 654 16.03 -11.88 -25.50
CA MET A 654 15.97 -10.54 -26.10
C MET A 654 15.80 -10.63 -27.62
N VAL A 655 16.56 -11.50 -28.30
CA VAL A 655 16.44 -11.75 -29.75
C VAL A 655 15.08 -12.36 -30.11
N ASN A 656 14.57 -13.31 -29.32
CA ASN A 656 13.28 -13.96 -29.55
C ASN A 656 12.08 -13.04 -29.33
N ARG A 657 12.24 -11.97 -28.55
CA ARG A 657 11.19 -10.96 -28.38
C ARG A 657 10.99 -10.11 -29.64
N VAL A 658 11.99 -10.02 -30.51
CA VAL A 658 11.89 -9.28 -31.78
C VAL A 658 11.00 -10.03 -32.77
N ASP A 659 11.30 -11.30 -33.03
CA ASP A 659 10.45 -12.20 -33.82
C ASP A 659 10.77 -13.66 -33.46
N LYS A 660 9.96 -14.63 -33.88
CA LYS A 660 10.25 -16.08 -33.74
C LYS A 660 10.98 -16.68 -34.94
N ASP A 661 10.82 -16.08 -36.11
CA ASP A 661 11.41 -16.54 -37.38
C ASP A 661 12.81 -15.91 -37.61
N ASP A 662 13.81 -16.74 -37.90
CA ASP A 662 15.21 -16.33 -38.06
C ASP A 662 15.41 -15.38 -39.25
N ALA A 663 14.73 -15.66 -40.38
CA ALA A 663 14.81 -14.82 -41.57
C ALA A 663 14.22 -13.42 -41.29
N THR A 664 13.12 -13.36 -40.54
CA THR A 664 12.48 -12.12 -40.12
C THR A 664 13.35 -11.33 -39.15
N ARG A 665 14.01 -11.99 -38.17
CA ARG A 665 14.99 -11.34 -37.29
C ARG A 665 16.14 -10.74 -38.06
N ARG A 666 16.75 -11.50 -38.98
CA ARG A 666 17.86 -11.00 -39.81
C ARG A 666 17.44 -9.76 -40.61
N ARG A 667 16.23 -9.79 -41.18
CA ARG A 667 15.68 -8.64 -41.92
C ARG A 667 15.49 -7.41 -41.03
N ILE A 668 15.00 -7.59 -39.81
CA ILE A 668 14.67 -6.50 -38.87
C ILE A 668 15.93 -5.94 -38.20
N LEU A 669 16.75 -6.81 -37.62
CA LEU A 669 17.91 -6.45 -36.82
C LEU A 669 19.11 -6.03 -37.69
N GLY A 670 19.07 -6.34 -38.99
CA GLY A 670 20.11 -5.93 -39.93
C GLY A 670 21.41 -6.73 -39.76
N PRO A 671 22.54 -6.20 -40.26
CA PRO A 671 23.82 -6.93 -40.29
C PRO A 671 24.37 -7.26 -38.89
N GLU A 672 24.02 -6.48 -37.87
CA GLU A 672 24.39 -6.75 -36.47
C GLU A 672 23.80 -8.08 -35.95
N TYR A 673 22.74 -8.61 -36.58
CA TYR A 673 22.20 -9.91 -36.24
C TYR A 673 23.20 -11.05 -36.40
N ASP A 674 24.08 -10.98 -37.41
CA ASP A 674 25.07 -12.04 -37.64
C ASP A 674 26.13 -12.06 -36.52
N LEU A 675 26.44 -10.91 -35.91
CA LEU A 675 27.27 -10.84 -34.71
C LEU A 675 26.57 -11.46 -33.51
N LEU A 676 25.29 -11.18 -33.32
CA LEU A 676 24.48 -11.81 -32.26
C LEU A 676 24.41 -13.33 -32.44
N GLN A 677 24.21 -13.79 -33.68
CA GLN A 677 24.22 -15.22 -34.01
C GLN A 677 25.57 -15.88 -33.70
N LYS A 678 26.69 -15.17 -33.92
CA LYS A 678 28.01 -15.67 -33.51
C LYS A 678 28.07 -15.90 -31.99
N TRP A 679 27.66 -14.92 -31.18
CA TRP A 679 27.59 -15.07 -29.72
C TRP A 679 26.68 -16.21 -29.26
N LEU A 680 25.54 -16.40 -29.94
CA LEU A 680 24.57 -17.45 -29.62
C LEU A 680 25.03 -18.84 -30.08
N SER A 681 25.81 -18.91 -31.16
CA SER A 681 26.35 -20.15 -31.73
C SER A 681 27.62 -20.61 -31.04
N ASP A 682 28.41 -19.69 -30.48
CA ASP A 682 29.62 -19.95 -29.68
C ASP A 682 29.29 -20.56 -28.29
N ARG A 683 28.17 -21.29 -28.20
CA ARG A 683 27.77 -22.03 -27.01
C ARG A 683 28.87 -23.06 -26.73
N PRO A 684 29.63 -22.95 -25.61
CA PRO A 684 30.59 -23.99 -25.27
C PRO A 684 29.81 -25.30 -25.21
N SER A 685 30.15 -26.23 -26.09
CA SER A 685 29.57 -27.58 -26.04
C SER A 685 29.74 -28.04 -24.61
N PRO A 686 28.69 -28.50 -23.92
CA PRO A 686 28.80 -28.90 -22.53
C PRO A 686 29.88 -29.97 -22.47
N THR A 687 31.08 -29.57 -22.04
CA THR A 687 32.16 -30.49 -21.73
C THR A 687 31.51 -31.46 -20.77
N THR A 688 31.58 -32.74 -21.11
CA THR A 688 30.87 -33.80 -20.44
C THR A 688 31.42 -33.92 -19.01
N THR A 689 30.95 -33.05 -18.12
CA THR A 689 31.44 -32.99 -16.75
C THR A 689 30.86 -34.18 -16.02
N ARG A 690 31.74 -35.16 -15.89
CA ARG A 690 31.60 -36.45 -15.23
C ARG A 690 30.94 -36.27 -13.85
N GLY A 691 29.73 -36.82 -13.67
CA GLY A 691 29.30 -37.37 -12.39
C GLY A 691 28.40 -36.55 -11.46
N SER A 692 27.80 -35.42 -11.84
CA SER A 692 26.77 -34.79 -11.00
C SER A 692 25.38 -35.30 -11.39
N LYS A 693 24.88 -36.33 -10.68
CA LYS A 693 23.49 -36.81 -10.77
C LYS A 693 22.55 -35.69 -10.29
N ARG A 694 22.14 -34.80 -11.20
CA ARG A 694 20.91 -34.03 -11.00
C ARG A 694 19.71 -34.95 -11.22
N VAL A 695 18.98 -35.22 -10.15
CA VAL A 695 17.65 -35.82 -10.21
C VAL A 695 16.75 -34.85 -11.00
N ALA A 696 16.37 -35.25 -12.20
CA ALA A 696 15.37 -34.55 -12.98
C ALA A 696 13.99 -34.81 -12.37
N THR A 697 13.45 -33.84 -11.63
CA THR A 697 12.02 -33.79 -11.31
C THR A 697 11.27 -33.33 -12.54
N THR A 698 10.90 -34.27 -13.41
CA THR A 698 9.93 -34.04 -14.48
C THR A 698 8.53 -33.92 -13.89
N ASN A 699 8.09 -32.70 -13.59
CA ASN A 699 6.66 -32.41 -13.48
C ASN A 699 6.07 -32.32 -14.89
N LYS A 700 5.63 -33.48 -15.39
CA LYS A 700 4.85 -33.62 -16.61
C LYS A 700 3.41 -33.20 -16.27
N VAL A 701 3.07 -31.92 -16.46
CA VAL A 701 1.68 -31.46 -16.44
C VAL A 701 1.07 -31.77 -17.80
N ASP A 702 0.32 -32.86 -17.84
CA ASP A 702 -0.43 -33.32 -19.00
C ASP A 702 -1.65 -32.40 -19.20
N PHE A 703 -1.58 -31.48 -20.16
CA PHE A 703 -2.77 -30.74 -20.61
C PHE A 703 -3.57 -31.63 -21.57
N GLY A 704 -4.39 -32.49 -20.97
CA GLY A 704 -5.40 -33.26 -21.66
C GLY A 704 -6.43 -32.36 -22.34
N SER A 705 -6.34 -32.27 -23.67
CA SER A 705 -7.36 -31.73 -24.56
C SER A 705 -8.70 -32.45 -24.35
N LYS A 706 -9.69 -31.76 -23.80
CA LYS A 706 -11.10 -32.12 -23.93
C LYS A 706 -11.85 -30.99 -24.63
N ARG A 707 -12.02 -31.15 -25.94
CA ARG A 707 -13.15 -30.58 -26.69
C ARG A 707 -14.42 -31.30 -26.24
N PHE A 708 -15.42 -30.55 -25.79
CA PHE A 708 -16.82 -30.90 -26.00
C PHE A 708 -17.59 -29.63 -26.40
N ARG A 709 -18.20 -29.70 -27.58
CA ARG A 709 -19.31 -28.84 -28.00
C ARG A 709 -20.54 -29.20 -27.17
N LEU A 710 -21.43 -28.24 -26.93
CA LEU A 710 -22.84 -28.26 -27.40
C LEU A 710 -23.61 -27.04 -26.87
N ILE A 711 -24.36 -26.44 -27.81
CA ILE A 711 -25.64 -25.70 -27.73
C ILE A 711 -25.74 -24.56 -26.73
#